data_AF-A0A673TA27-F1
#
_entry.id   AF-A0A673TA27-F1
#
_cell.length_a   1.000
_cell.length_b   1.000
_cell.length_c   1.000
_cell.angle_alpha   90.00
_cell.angle_beta   90.00
_cell.angle_gamma   90.00
#
_symmetry.space_group_name_H-M   'P 1'
#
loop_
_entity.id
_entity.type
_entity.pdbx_description
1 polymer ?
#
loop_
_entity_poly.entity_id
_entity_poly.type
_entity_poly.pdbx_seq_one_letter_code
_entity_poly.pdbx_strand_id
1 'polypeptide(L)'
;MRKIPNNGNLKMTKVAYPLGLFICLFIYVAYIKWHWASATQAFFSITEVASGVQRGQQVHSLPGMATHSHEVFYGIMFDAGSTGTRVHIFQFTQQPGETPTLTHETFKALKPGLSAYADDVEKAFFTEKSISDSANLGHLLFRMISWTLSTSGIQELLDVAKKDVPFDFWKATPLVLKATAGLRLLPGEKAQKLLQKVKEVFKASPFLVGDDCVSIMNGTDEGVSAWITVNFLTGSLKTSGRSSVGMLDLGGGSTQITFLPRVEDTLQTCPPGYLTSLQMFNQTYKLYSYSYLGLGLMSARLAILGGMEGKPAEDGRELVSPCLSPGFTGEWEHAEITYRISGQKAVNLHELCASRVSEILRNKVHRTEEVKDVDFYAFSYYYDLAANVGLIDVEKGGSLVVGDFDIAAKYVCRTAETHPPGNPFLCMDLTYISLLLQEFGFPKNKVLKRIYYLSLEFYMGRTLQNTMVNLGLQNACDEAIYQLGLDLEELEEIEEDAGLGNGGLGRLAACFLDSMATLGLAAYGYGIRYEFGIFNQKIVNGWQVEEADDWLRYGNPWEKARPEYMLPVHFYGRVEHTPEGVRWLDTQVVLAMPYDTPVPGYRNNTVNTMRLWSAKAPNDFKLHDFNVGGYIEAVLDRNLAENISRVLYPNDNFFEGKELRLKQEYFVVAATLQDIIRRFKSSKFGCRDPVRTCFETFPDKVAIQLNDTHPALAIPELMRILVDVEKVDWDKAWEITKKTCAYTNHTVLPEALERWPVSMFEKLLPRHLEIIYAINQRHLDHVAALFPGDVDHLRRMSVIEEGDCKRINMAHLCVIGSHAVNGVARIHSEIVKQSVFKDFYELEPEKFQNKTNGITPRRWLLLCNPGLADTIVEKIGEGFLTDLSQLKKLLPLVNDEALIRDVAKVKQENKLKFSAFLEKEYKVKINPSSMFDVHVKRIHEYKRQLLNCLHIITLYNRLKKDPTKAFVPRTVMIGGKAAPGYHMAKMIIKLVTSIGNVVNHDPVVGDRLKVIFLENYRVSLAEKVIPAADLSQQISTAGTEASGTGNMKFMLNGALTIGTMDGANVEMAEEAGAENLFIFGMRVEDVEALDQKGYNAREYYDRLPELKQAVDQISSGFFSPKDPDCFKDVVNMLLNHDRFKVFADYEAYVACQAQVDQLYRNPREWTKKVIRNIACSGKFSSDRTITEYARDIWGVEPSDLQIPPPNLPRD
;
A
#
# COMPACT_ATOMS: atom_id res chain seq x y z
N MET A 1 30.71 55.43 19.86
CA MET A 1 30.06 56.07 21.02
C MET A 1 28.56 56.21 20.77
N ARG A 2 27.74 55.37 21.39
CA ARG A 2 26.48 55.70 22.09
C ARG A 2 25.92 54.39 22.67
N LYS A 3 25.45 54.47 23.91
CA LYS A 3 25.27 53.40 24.90
C LYS A 3 24.10 52.46 24.59
N ILE A 4 24.31 51.20 24.96
CA ILE A 4 23.29 50.15 25.19
C ILE A 4 22.40 50.56 26.39
N PRO A 5 21.15 50.08 26.44
CA PRO A 5 20.79 49.23 27.58
C PRO A 5 20.12 47.90 27.18
N ASN A 6 20.63 46.84 27.82
CA ASN A 6 20.07 45.51 27.94
C ASN A 6 18.79 45.54 28.77
N ASN A 7 17.74 44.87 28.30
CA ASN A 7 16.86 43.93 29.01
C ASN A 7 15.46 43.98 28.41
N GLY A 8 15.10 42.90 27.71
CA GLY A 8 13.75 42.65 27.24
C GLY A 8 13.51 41.16 27.20
N ASN A 9 13.26 40.56 28.37
CA ASN A 9 12.61 39.26 28.46
C ASN A 9 11.25 39.35 27.76
N LEU A 10 11.11 38.81 26.56
CA LEU A 10 9.82 38.47 26.00
C LEU A 10 9.30 37.22 26.72
N LYS A 11 8.72 37.43 27.91
CA LYS A 11 7.77 36.48 28.48
C LYS A 11 6.55 36.45 27.56
N MET A 12 6.45 35.45 26.69
CA MET A 12 5.17 35.11 26.07
C MET A 12 4.20 34.70 27.19
N THR A 13 3.18 35.53 27.39
CA THR A 13 2.08 35.29 28.33
C THR A 13 1.31 34.03 27.93
N LYS A 14 0.91 33.23 28.94
CA LYS A 14 0.06 32.02 28.91
C LYS A 14 -1.34 32.20 28.24
N VAL A 15 -1.56 33.26 27.47
CA VAL A 15 -2.84 33.65 26.87
C VAL A 15 -2.87 33.40 25.35
N ALA A 16 -1.73 33.16 24.69
CA ALA A 16 -1.69 32.92 23.24
C ALA A 16 -2.26 31.55 22.82
N TYR A 17 -2.13 30.52 23.66
CA TYR A 17 -2.59 29.16 23.36
C TYR A 17 -4.13 28.99 23.37
N PRO A 18 -4.88 29.52 24.36
CA PRO A 18 -6.34 29.49 24.30
C PRO A 18 -6.90 30.42 23.22
N LEU A 19 -6.19 31.47 22.82
CA LEU A 19 -6.61 32.37 21.74
C LEU A 19 -6.54 31.67 20.37
N GLY A 20 -5.50 30.87 20.11
CA GLY A 20 -5.40 30.03 18.90
C GLY A 20 -6.50 28.97 18.84
N LEU A 21 -6.82 28.32 19.97
CA LEU A 21 -7.91 27.35 20.07
C LEU A 21 -9.29 28.00 19.87
N PHE A 22 -9.50 29.21 20.40
CA PHE A 22 -10.74 29.98 20.19
C PHE A 22 -10.88 30.42 18.74
N ILE A 23 -9.79 30.82 18.08
CA ILE A 23 -9.80 31.23 16.66
C ILE A 23 -10.08 30.02 15.76
N CYS A 24 -9.48 28.86 16.02
CA CYS A 24 -9.79 27.62 15.29
C CYS A 24 -11.24 27.16 15.49
N LEU A 25 -11.79 27.30 16.71
CA LEU A 25 -13.20 27.00 16.99
C LEU A 25 -14.14 28.01 16.31
N PHE A 26 -13.75 29.29 16.26
CA PHE A 26 -14.53 30.35 15.60
C PHE A 26 -14.51 30.20 14.08
N ILE A 27 -13.38 29.79 13.50
CA ILE A 27 -13.26 29.44 12.07
C ILE A 27 -14.08 28.18 11.76
N TYR A 28 -14.06 27.17 12.63
CA TYR A 28 -14.86 25.96 12.47
C TYR A 28 -16.38 26.25 12.58
N VAL A 29 -16.79 27.08 13.53
CA VAL A 29 -18.20 27.49 13.69
C VAL A 29 -18.62 28.45 12.58
N ALA A 30 -17.75 29.37 12.13
CA ALA A 30 -18.02 30.24 10.99
C ALA A 30 -18.10 29.46 9.67
N TYR A 31 -17.29 28.42 9.50
CA TYR A 31 -17.37 27.48 8.37
C TYR A 31 -18.69 26.70 8.37
N ILE A 32 -19.14 26.20 9.51
CA ILE A 32 -20.45 25.55 9.66
C ILE A 32 -21.61 26.53 9.40
N LYS A 33 -21.51 27.78 9.89
CA LYS A 33 -22.56 28.79 9.73
C LYS A 33 -22.61 29.39 8.32
N TRP A 34 -21.47 29.53 7.64
CA TRP A 34 -21.38 29.99 6.25
C TRP A 34 -21.97 28.95 5.29
N HIS A 35 -21.71 27.66 5.53
CA HIS A 35 -22.27 26.57 4.71
C HIS A 35 -23.74 26.23 5.01
N TRP A 36 -24.30 26.69 6.13
CA TRP A 36 -25.75 26.64 6.39
C TRP A 36 -26.52 27.83 5.81
N ALA A 37 -25.85 28.92 5.44
CA ALA A 37 -26.49 30.18 5.01
C ALA A 37 -26.53 30.40 3.49
N SER A 38 -25.92 29.53 2.67
CA SER A 38 -25.95 29.68 1.20
C SER A 38 -27.16 29.04 0.51
N ALA A 39 -28.17 28.60 1.29
CA ALA A 39 -29.44 28.12 0.78
C ALA A 39 -30.52 29.20 0.90
N THR A 40 -30.42 30.32 0.16
CA THR A 40 -31.56 31.11 -0.37
C THR A 40 -31.10 32.40 -1.09
N GLN A 41 -31.86 32.77 -2.13
CA GLN A 41 -31.74 33.92 -3.06
C GLN A 41 -30.71 33.79 -4.21
N ALA A 42 -30.95 34.20 -5.46
CA ALA A 42 -32.11 34.29 -6.37
C ALA A 42 -31.62 34.97 -7.67
N PHE A 43 -31.83 34.34 -8.83
CA PHE A 43 -32.22 34.89 -10.15
C PHE A 43 -31.50 36.07 -10.87
N PHE A 44 -31.60 36.02 -12.22
CA PHE A 44 -31.23 36.93 -13.34
C PHE A 44 -29.85 36.71 -13.97
N SER A 45 -29.65 36.62 -15.31
CA SER A 45 -30.34 37.10 -16.52
C SER A 45 -29.87 36.24 -17.74
N ILE A 46 -30.73 35.63 -18.59
CA ILE A 46 -31.24 36.10 -19.94
C ILE A 46 -30.07 36.58 -20.86
N THR A 47 -29.79 36.07 -22.08
CA THR A 47 -30.63 35.94 -23.31
C THR A 47 -29.88 35.20 -24.47
N GLU A 48 -30.67 34.64 -25.41
CA GLU A 48 -30.48 34.58 -26.89
C GLU A 48 -29.37 33.70 -27.54
N VAL A 49 -29.75 32.74 -28.40
CA VAL A 49 -29.88 32.89 -29.88
C VAL A 49 -30.24 31.55 -30.57
N ALA A 50 -31.34 31.61 -31.34
CA ALA A 50 -31.67 30.93 -32.60
C ALA A 50 -31.76 29.38 -32.74
N SER A 51 -33.03 28.98 -32.83
CA SER A 51 -33.63 28.06 -33.82
C SER A 51 -32.92 27.82 -35.16
N GLY A 52 -32.99 26.57 -35.64
CA GLY A 52 -32.88 26.17 -37.05
C GLY A 52 -33.91 25.09 -37.39
N VAL A 53 -34.84 25.43 -38.28
CA VAL A 53 -36.11 24.76 -38.67
C VAL A 53 -35.92 23.81 -39.86
N GLN A 54 -36.70 22.71 -39.94
CA GLN A 54 -37.61 22.41 -41.08
C GLN A 54 -38.44 21.12 -40.90
N ARG A 55 -39.78 21.28 -40.79
CA ARG A 55 -40.77 20.73 -41.72
C ARG A 55 -42.14 21.40 -41.50
N GLY A 56 -42.75 21.91 -42.57
CA GLY A 56 -44.08 22.56 -42.60
C GLY A 56 -45.24 21.62 -42.20
N GLN A 57 -46.49 22.08 -42.06
CA GLN A 57 -47.18 23.22 -42.68
C GLN A 57 -48.32 23.76 -41.77
N GLN A 58 -48.56 25.07 -41.86
CA GLN A 58 -49.63 25.97 -41.37
C GLN A 58 -50.93 25.42 -40.73
N VAL A 59 -51.29 25.97 -39.54
CA VAL A 59 -52.63 26.53 -39.20
C VAL A 59 -52.44 27.77 -38.28
N HIS A 60 -53.25 28.82 -38.50
CA HIS A 60 -53.15 30.18 -37.96
C HIS A 60 -53.73 30.40 -36.54
N SER A 61 -53.02 31.21 -35.72
CA SER A 61 -53.43 32.27 -34.73
C SER A 61 -54.43 31.93 -33.57
N LEU A 62 -54.23 32.25 -32.28
CA LEU A 62 -53.77 33.46 -31.52
C LEU A 62 -53.22 33.09 -30.10
N PRO A 63 -52.53 34.00 -29.35
CA PRO A 63 -51.65 33.67 -28.24
C PRO A 63 -52.24 33.91 -26.83
N GLY A 64 -51.77 33.12 -25.85
CA GLY A 64 -51.97 33.38 -24.41
C GLY A 64 -51.16 32.45 -23.50
N MET A 65 -50.05 32.97 -22.96
CA MET A 65 -49.29 32.54 -21.77
C MET A 65 -48.85 31.06 -21.63
N ALA A 66 -47.54 30.80 -21.77
CA ALA A 66 -46.90 29.58 -21.29
C ALA A 66 -46.03 29.87 -20.05
N THR A 67 -46.40 29.27 -18.94
CA THR A 67 -45.62 29.17 -17.69
C THR A 67 -44.65 27.99 -17.80
N HIS A 68 -43.37 28.21 -17.49
CA HIS A 68 -42.40 27.12 -17.32
C HIS A 68 -42.80 26.27 -16.12
N SER A 69 -43.28 25.04 -16.34
CA SER A 69 -43.59 24.07 -15.28
C SER A 69 -42.83 22.76 -15.53
N HIS A 70 -42.29 22.19 -14.46
CA HIS A 70 -41.71 20.83 -14.46
C HIS A 70 -42.79 19.82 -14.83
N GLU A 71 -42.49 18.90 -15.75
CA GLU A 71 -43.45 17.84 -16.11
C GLU A 71 -43.32 16.71 -15.09
N VAL A 72 -44.37 16.54 -14.28
CA VAL A 72 -44.49 15.44 -13.31
C VAL A 72 -45.32 14.33 -13.94
N PHE A 73 -44.83 13.11 -13.91
CA PHE A 73 -45.58 11.95 -14.42
C PHE A 73 -45.36 10.73 -13.53
N TYR A 74 -46.32 9.81 -13.61
CA TYR A 74 -46.36 8.62 -12.76
C TYR A 74 -46.29 7.36 -13.61
N GLY A 75 -45.85 6.25 -13.01
CA GLY A 75 -45.93 4.93 -13.61
C GLY A 75 -46.25 3.87 -12.56
N ILE A 76 -47.13 2.92 -12.89
CA ILE A 76 -47.52 1.83 -11.98
C ILE A 76 -47.04 0.51 -12.57
N MET A 77 -46.20 -0.21 -11.82
CA MET A 77 -45.65 -1.51 -12.20
C MET A 77 -46.06 -2.59 -11.20
N PHE A 78 -46.59 -3.69 -11.70
CA PHE A 78 -46.86 -4.91 -10.95
C PHE A 78 -45.79 -5.96 -11.28
N ASP A 79 -45.09 -6.44 -10.25
CA ASP A 79 -44.18 -7.60 -10.33
C ASP A 79 -44.91 -8.84 -9.80
N ALA A 80 -45.12 -9.83 -10.66
CA ALA A 80 -45.85 -11.06 -10.33
C ALA A 80 -44.94 -12.29 -10.42
N GLY A 81 -44.56 -12.84 -9.26
CA GLY A 81 -43.75 -14.05 -9.14
C GLY A 81 -44.42 -15.16 -8.33
N SER A 82 -43.70 -16.26 -8.11
CA SER A 82 -44.19 -17.41 -7.32
C SER A 82 -44.17 -17.17 -5.81
N THR A 83 -43.30 -16.28 -5.34
CA THR A 83 -43.12 -15.96 -3.91
C THR A 83 -43.94 -14.76 -3.43
N GLY A 84 -44.63 -14.06 -4.35
CA GLY A 84 -45.48 -12.90 -4.06
C GLY A 84 -45.81 -12.06 -5.30
N THR A 85 -46.84 -11.22 -5.18
CA THR A 85 -47.20 -10.18 -6.17
C THR A 85 -47.05 -8.81 -5.55
N ARG A 86 -46.41 -7.87 -6.25
CA ARG A 86 -46.03 -6.55 -5.73
C ARG A 86 -46.53 -5.45 -6.65
N VAL A 87 -46.82 -4.28 -6.10
CA VAL A 87 -47.05 -3.04 -6.86
C VAL A 87 -46.02 -2.00 -6.46
N HIS A 88 -45.48 -1.32 -7.46
CA HIS A 88 -44.62 -0.16 -7.37
C HIS A 88 -45.31 1.01 -8.06
N ILE A 89 -45.46 2.13 -7.36
CA ILE A 89 -45.94 3.39 -7.93
C ILE A 89 -44.76 4.35 -7.94
N PHE A 90 -44.33 4.76 -9.11
CA PHE A 90 -43.20 5.67 -9.30
C PHE A 90 -43.69 7.06 -9.66
N GLN A 91 -43.11 8.08 -9.04
CA GLN A 91 -43.28 9.48 -9.40
C GLN A 91 -41.98 10.01 -9.99
N PHE A 92 -42.05 10.58 -11.19
CA PHE A 92 -40.93 11.19 -11.89
C PHE A 92 -41.15 12.68 -12.09
N THR A 93 -40.05 13.43 -12.06
CA THR A 93 -40.00 14.82 -12.52
C THR A 93 -39.01 14.93 -13.66
N GLN A 94 -39.40 15.60 -14.74
CA GLN A 94 -38.54 15.82 -15.90
C GLN A 94 -38.49 17.30 -16.28
N GLN A 95 -37.27 17.80 -16.52
CA GLN A 95 -37.06 19.08 -17.18
C GLN A 95 -37.00 18.88 -18.70
N PRO A 96 -37.43 19.86 -19.51
CA PRO A 96 -37.37 19.75 -20.96
C PRO A 96 -35.93 19.49 -21.45
N GLY A 97 -35.70 18.35 -22.10
CA GLY A 97 -34.38 17.95 -22.63
C GLY A 97 -33.48 17.19 -21.65
N GLU A 98 -33.89 16.98 -20.40
CA GLU A 98 -33.16 16.18 -19.42
C GLU A 98 -33.77 14.78 -19.23
N THR A 99 -32.99 13.86 -18.66
CA THR A 99 -33.51 12.53 -18.31
C THR A 99 -34.45 12.63 -17.09
N PRO A 100 -35.56 11.86 -17.06
CA PRO A 100 -36.46 11.85 -15.91
C PRO A 100 -35.73 11.54 -14.61
N THR A 101 -36.15 12.12 -13.50
CA THR A 101 -35.61 11.80 -12.17
C THR A 101 -36.70 11.24 -11.29
N LEU A 102 -36.47 10.06 -10.70
CA LEU A 102 -37.38 9.45 -9.74
C LEU A 102 -37.37 10.27 -8.44
N THR A 103 -38.53 10.77 -8.03
CA THR A 103 -38.67 11.60 -6.82
C THR A 103 -39.34 10.87 -5.67
N HIS A 104 -40.21 9.90 -5.98
CA HIS A 104 -40.92 9.12 -4.97
C HIS A 104 -41.28 7.72 -5.49
N GLU A 105 -41.32 6.74 -4.59
CA GLU A 105 -41.77 5.38 -4.85
C GLU A 105 -42.64 4.87 -3.70
N THR A 106 -43.79 4.30 -4.04
CA THR A 106 -44.66 3.57 -3.10
C THR A 106 -44.68 2.09 -3.42
N PHE A 107 -44.49 1.26 -2.40
CA PHE A 107 -44.36 -0.20 -2.52
C PHE A 107 -45.37 -0.96 -1.65
N LYS A 108 -46.00 -2.00 -2.21
CA LYS A 108 -46.84 -2.96 -1.46
C LYS A 108 -46.73 -4.36 -2.05
N ALA A 109 -46.70 -5.39 -1.18
CA ALA A 109 -46.59 -6.80 -1.57
C ALA A 109 -47.71 -7.67 -0.97
N LEU A 110 -48.07 -8.74 -1.69
CA LEU A 110 -49.01 -9.79 -1.28
C LEU A 110 -48.36 -11.19 -1.39
N LYS A 111 -48.77 -12.10 -0.50
CA LYS A 111 -48.42 -13.54 -0.51
C LYS A 111 -49.68 -14.40 -0.28
N PRO A 112 -49.82 -15.57 -0.96
CA PRO A 112 -48.93 -16.13 -1.97
C PRO A 112 -48.98 -15.35 -3.31
N GLY A 113 -47.99 -15.59 -4.17
CA GLY A 113 -47.87 -14.88 -5.45
C GLY A 113 -48.84 -15.35 -6.54
N LEU A 114 -48.91 -14.62 -7.65
CA LEU A 114 -49.94 -14.83 -8.67
C LEU A 114 -49.94 -16.26 -9.24
N SER A 115 -48.78 -16.90 -9.41
CA SER A 115 -48.70 -18.27 -9.97
C SER A 115 -49.35 -19.34 -9.08
N ALA A 116 -49.51 -19.08 -7.78
CA ALA A 116 -50.17 -20.03 -6.87
C ALA A 116 -51.69 -20.15 -7.14
N TYR A 117 -52.27 -19.20 -7.87
CA TYR A 117 -53.68 -19.23 -8.25
C TYR A 117 -53.92 -19.77 -9.67
N ALA A 118 -52.93 -20.45 -10.25
CA ALA A 118 -53.01 -21.00 -11.61
C ALA A 118 -54.12 -22.05 -11.78
N ASP A 119 -54.53 -22.70 -10.68
CA ASP A 119 -55.57 -23.73 -10.65
C ASP A 119 -56.96 -23.20 -10.26
N ASP A 120 -57.03 -22.01 -9.64
CA ASP A 120 -58.27 -21.34 -9.23
C ASP A 120 -58.14 -19.82 -9.39
N VAL A 121 -58.34 -19.35 -10.62
CA VAL A 121 -58.05 -17.98 -11.05
C VAL A 121 -58.91 -16.93 -10.31
N GLU A 122 -60.14 -17.25 -9.93
CA GLU A 122 -61.05 -16.27 -9.28
C GLU A 122 -60.59 -15.90 -7.86
N LYS A 123 -59.93 -16.81 -7.14
CA LYS A 123 -59.36 -16.54 -5.80
C LYS A 123 -58.22 -15.51 -5.81
N ALA A 124 -57.58 -15.27 -6.97
CA ALA A 124 -56.56 -14.23 -7.10
C ALA A 124 -57.13 -12.79 -7.06
N PHE A 125 -58.47 -12.65 -7.16
CA PHE A 125 -59.13 -11.35 -7.34
C PHE A 125 -60.25 -11.05 -6.31
N PHE A 126 -60.95 -12.06 -5.75
CA PHE A 126 -62.01 -11.87 -4.72
C PHE A 126 -62.09 -13.05 -3.71
N THR A 127 -62.59 -12.80 -2.48
CA THR A 127 -63.04 -13.85 -1.54
C THR A 127 -64.52 -13.67 -1.17
N GLU A 128 -65.37 -14.69 -1.36
CA GLU A 128 -66.74 -14.72 -0.80
C GLU A 128 -66.71 -15.14 0.68
N LYS A 129 -67.50 -14.48 1.53
CA LYS A 129 -67.79 -14.94 2.90
C LYS A 129 -69.29 -15.24 3.01
N SER A 130 -69.63 -16.47 3.37
CA SER A 130 -71.00 -16.92 3.66
C SER A 130 -71.62 -16.14 4.83
N ILE A 131 -72.83 -15.59 4.65
CA ILE A 131 -73.67 -15.09 5.75
C ILE A 131 -74.92 -15.98 5.82
N SER A 132 -75.02 -16.79 6.87
CA SER A 132 -76.27 -17.42 7.30
C SER A 132 -76.87 -16.62 8.45
N ASP A 133 -78.20 -16.52 8.42
CA ASP A 133 -79.14 -16.14 9.47
C ASP A 133 -79.60 -14.68 9.64
N SER A 134 -80.92 -14.60 9.70
CA SER A 134 -81.84 -13.57 10.22
C SER A 134 -82.41 -12.53 9.23
N ALA A 135 -83.62 -12.89 8.84
CA ALA A 135 -84.74 -12.17 8.24
C ALA A 135 -85.00 -10.71 8.70
N ASN A 136 -85.67 -10.02 7.77
CA ASN A 136 -86.41 -8.75 7.83
C ASN A 136 -85.62 -7.45 7.65
N LEU A 137 -85.43 -7.13 6.37
CA LEU A 137 -84.98 -5.84 5.89
C LEU A 137 -86.08 -5.16 5.05
N GLY A 138 -86.44 -3.93 5.44
CA GLY A 138 -87.03 -2.96 4.52
C GLY A 138 -85.98 -2.51 3.50
N HIS A 139 -86.34 -2.58 2.24
CA HIS A 139 -85.48 -2.61 1.05
C HIS A 139 -84.70 -1.31 0.70
N LEU A 140 -84.56 -0.35 1.64
CA LEU A 140 -83.87 0.93 1.38
C LEU A 140 -82.53 1.12 2.12
N LEU A 141 -82.23 0.33 3.17
CA LEU A 141 -80.95 0.45 3.89
C LEU A 141 -79.85 -0.48 3.33
N PHE A 142 -80.20 -1.53 2.59
CA PHE A 142 -79.24 -2.51 2.04
C PHE A 142 -78.35 -1.94 0.93
N ARG A 143 -78.82 -0.89 0.23
CA ARG A 143 -78.05 -0.28 -0.88
C ARG A 143 -76.99 0.71 -0.42
N MET A 144 -77.04 1.22 0.80
CA MET A 144 -76.04 2.17 1.33
C MET A 144 -74.90 1.52 2.12
N ILE A 145 -74.99 0.23 2.51
CA ILE A 145 -73.98 -0.45 3.35
C ILE A 145 -73.09 -1.44 2.55
N SER A 146 -73.33 -1.62 1.24
CA SER A 146 -72.55 -2.54 0.40
C SER A 146 -71.18 -2.01 -0.09
N TRP A 147 -70.76 -0.80 0.25
CA TRP A 147 -69.50 -0.19 -0.25
C TRP A 147 -68.29 -0.33 0.69
N THR A 148 -68.42 -1.08 1.79
CA THR A 148 -67.28 -1.43 2.67
C THR A 148 -67.15 -2.95 2.76
N LEU A 149 -66.66 -3.56 1.68
CA LEU A 149 -66.21 -4.95 1.65
C LEU A 149 -64.70 -4.98 1.32
N SER A 150 -63.94 -5.65 2.19
CA SER A 150 -62.51 -5.94 2.06
C SER A 150 -62.19 -6.58 0.72
N THR A 151 -61.43 -5.91 -0.14
CA THR A 151 -60.86 -6.46 -1.37
C THR A 151 -59.52 -7.15 -1.04
N SER A 152 -59.36 -8.42 -1.42
CA SER A 152 -58.11 -9.19 -1.28
C SER A 152 -57.59 -9.59 -2.67
N GLY A 153 -56.28 -9.48 -2.92
CA GLY A 153 -55.66 -9.86 -4.20
C GLY A 153 -55.21 -8.66 -5.05
N ILE A 154 -55.17 -8.80 -6.37
CA ILE A 154 -54.70 -7.71 -7.28
C ILE A 154 -55.49 -6.41 -7.09
N GLN A 155 -56.76 -6.49 -6.68
CA GLN A 155 -57.60 -5.32 -6.42
C GLN A 155 -57.09 -4.47 -5.24
N GLU A 156 -56.54 -5.09 -4.18
CA GLU A 156 -55.95 -4.38 -3.04
C GLU A 156 -54.74 -3.53 -3.49
N LEU A 157 -53.90 -4.11 -4.34
CA LEU A 157 -52.72 -3.43 -4.90
C LEU A 157 -53.11 -2.28 -5.84
N LEU A 158 -54.19 -2.44 -6.62
CA LEU A 158 -54.73 -1.35 -7.45
C LEU A 158 -55.32 -0.22 -6.60
N ASP A 159 -55.93 -0.53 -5.46
CA ASP A 159 -56.48 0.48 -4.56
C ASP A 159 -55.37 1.29 -3.86
N VAL A 160 -54.21 0.68 -3.58
CA VAL A 160 -52.99 1.40 -3.17
C VAL A 160 -52.57 2.39 -4.25
N ALA A 161 -52.52 1.98 -5.52
CA ALA A 161 -52.14 2.86 -6.61
C ALA A 161 -53.11 4.04 -6.83
N LYS A 162 -54.43 3.82 -6.67
CA LYS A 162 -55.44 4.90 -6.71
C LYS A 162 -55.27 5.91 -5.57
N LYS A 163 -54.80 5.47 -4.41
CA LYS A 163 -54.57 6.35 -3.26
C LYS A 163 -53.33 7.23 -3.46
N ASP A 164 -52.32 6.69 -4.14
CA ASP A 164 -51.00 7.31 -4.26
C ASP A 164 -50.89 8.27 -5.46
N VAL A 165 -51.47 7.91 -6.61
CA VAL A 165 -51.47 8.77 -7.81
C VAL A 165 -52.61 9.79 -7.71
N PRO A 166 -52.38 11.10 -7.90
CA PRO A 166 -53.46 12.09 -7.90
C PRO A 166 -54.44 11.84 -9.05
N PHE A 167 -55.73 12.06 -8.79
CA PHE A 167 -56.83 11.73 -9.72
C PHE A 167 -56.64 12.28 -11.14
N ASP A 168 -56.11 13.50 -11.27
CA ASP A 168 -55.90 14.16 -12.56
C ASP A 168 -54.87 13.44 -13.46
N PHE A 169 -53.99 12.63 -12.86
CA PHE A 169 -52.95 11.89 -13.58
C PHE A 169 -53.35 10.44 -13.90
N TRP A 170 -54.48 9.93 -13.40
CA TRP A 170 -54.86 8.52 -13.58
C TRP A 170 -54.88 8.10 -15.05
N LYS A 171 -55.55 8.86 -15.91
CA LYS A 171 -55.67 8.54 -17.35
C LYS A 171 -54.36 8.69 -18.15
N ALA A 172 -53.35 9.34 -17.58
CA ALA A 172 -52.03 9.51 -18.19
C ALA A 172 -50.98 8.55 -17.59
N THR A 173 -51.31 7.85 -16.51
CA THR A 173 -50.38 6.99 -15.77
C THR A 173 -50.44 5.57 -16.33
N PRO A 174 -49.37 5.09 -17.01
CA PRO A 174 -49.32 3.72 -17.50
C PRO A 174 -49.35 2.70 -16.36
N LEU A 175 -50.20 1.70 -16.51
CA LEU A 175 -50.34 0.55 -15.62
C LEU A 175 -49.88 -0.72 -16.34
N VAL A 176 -48.85 -1.37 -15.80
CA VAL A 176 -48.22 -2.56 -16.40
C VAL A 176 -48.00 -3.66 -15.36
N LEU A 177 -48.20 -4.92 -15.74
CA LEU A 177 -47.82 -6.12 -15.00
C LEU A 177 -46.81 -6.92 -15.81
N LYS A 178 -45.69 -7.27 -15.18
CA LYS A 178 -44.67 -8.16 -15.73
C LYS A 178 -44.51 -9.37 -14.82
N ALA A 179 -44.78 -10.55 -15.37
CA ALA A 179 -44.63 -11.81 -14.65
C ALA A 179 -43.23 -12.41 -14.87
N THR A 180 -42.63 -12.96 -13.80
CA THR A 180 -41.24 -13.47 -13.78
C THR A 180 -41.19 -15.01 -13.94
N ALA A 181 -40.03 -15.63 -13.63
CA ALA A 181 -39.75 -17.05 -13.86
C ALA A 181 -40.81 -18.04 -13.34
N GLY A 182 -41.48 -17.72 -12.23
CA GLY A 182 -42.51 -18.58 -11.65
C GLY A 182 -43.70 -18.86 -12.58
N LEU A 183 -44.10 -17.89 -13.41
CA LEU A 183 -45.16 -18.10 -14.42
C LEU A 183 -44.61 -18.67 -15.74
N ARG A 184 -43.30 -18.50 -16.04
CA ARG A 184 -42.64 -19.15 -17.19
C ARG A 184 -42.58 -20.67 -17.06
N LEU A 185 -42.52 -21.16 -15.82
CA LEU A 185 -42.46 -22.60 -15.49
C LEU A 185 -43.86 -23.27 -15.46
N LEU A 186 -44.94 -22.50 -15.54
CA LEU A 186 -46.30 -23.05 -15.62
C LEU A 186 -46.63 -23.55 -17.03
N PRO A 187 -47.53 -24.55 -17.17
CA PRO A 187 -48.08 -24.93 -18.47
C PRO A 187 -48.75 -23.73 -19.17
N GLY A 188 -48.44 -23.52 -20.45
CA GLY A 188 -48.80 -22.31 -21.20
C GLY A 188 -50.30 -21.92 -21.14
N GLU A 189 -51.21 -22.88 -21.12
CA GLU A 189 -52.65 -22.62 -21.03
C GLU A 189 -53.08 -22.06 -19.66
N LYS A 190 -52.46 -22.49 -18.55
CA LYS A 190 -52.78 -22.01 -17.20
C LYS A 190 -52.28 -20.59 -17.00
N ALA A 191 -51.05 -20.30 -17.44
CA ALA A 191 -50.48 -18.97 -17.38
C ALA A 191 -51.28 -17.95 -18.22
N GLN A 192 -51.72 -18.34 -19.43
CA GLN A 192 -52.52 -17.46 -20.29
C GLN A 192 -53.89 -17.12 -19.71
N LYS A 193 -54.61 -18.09 -19.13
CA LYS A 193 -55.92 -17.85 -18.48
C LYS A 193 -55.80 -16.84 -17.33
N LEU A 194 -54.78 -17.00 -16.50
CA LEU A 194 -54.50 -16.12 -15.37
C LEU A 194 -54.17 -14.69 -15.83
N LEU A 195 -53.30 -14.53 -16.82
CA LEU A 195 -52.92 -13.21 -17.36
C LEU A 195 -54.07 -12.51 -18.09
N GLN A 196 -54.94 -13.27 -18.78
CA GLN A 196 -56.11 -12.71 -19.45
C GLN A 196 -57.07 -12.08 -18.43
N LYS A 197 -57.29 -12.74 -17.29
CA LYS A 197 -58.11 -12.19 -16.21
C LYS A 197 -57.51 -10.93 -15.58
N VAL A 198 -56.18 -10.88 -15.37
CA VAL A 198 -55.50 -9.65 -14.94
C VAL A 198 -55.73 -8.51 -15.94
N LYS A 199 -55.63 -8.80 -17.23
CA LYS A 199 -55.84 -7.81 -18.30
C LYS A 199 -57.25 -7.23 -18.26
N GLU A 200 -58.26 -8.04 -17.96
CA GLU A 200 -59.64 -7.58 -17.77
C GLU A 200 -59.76 -6.63 -16.56
N VAL A 201 -59.15 -6.98 -15.43
CA VAL A 201 -59.15 -6.15 -14.21
C VAL A 201 -58.42 -4.82 -14.46
N PHE A 202 -57.29 -4.84 -15.17
CA PHE A 202 -56.55 -3.62 -15.51
C PHE A 202 -57.36 -2.73 -16.46
N LYS A 203 -58.01 -3.30 -17.49
CA LYS A 203 -58.90 -2.55 -18.39
C LYS A 203 -60.11 -1.92 -17.68
N ALA A 204 -60.56 -2.51 -16.58
CA ALA A 204 -61.62 -1.95 -15.74
C ALA A 204 -61.11 -0.85 -14.78
N SER A 205 -59.79 -0.67 -14.67
CA SER A 205 -59.19 0.37 -13.83
C SER A 205 -59.21 1.75 -14.51
N PRO A 206 -59.09 2.86 -13.75
CA PRO A 206 -59.08 4.21 -14.32
C PRO A 206 -57.74 4.64 -14.92
N PHE A 207 -56.73 3.76 -14.91
CA PHE A 207 -55.36 4.03 -15.36
C PHE A 207 -55.16 3.80 -16.86
N LEU A 208 -54.05 4.28 -17.41
CA LEU A 208 -53.71 4.06 -18.82
C LEU A 208 -53.22 2.63 -19.05
N VAL A 209 -53.98 1.86 -19.82
CA VAL A 209 -53.70 0.43 -20.09
C VAL A 209 -53.48 0.22 -21.59
N GLY A 210 -52.24 -0.06 -21.97
CA GLY A 210 -51.87 -0.41 -23.35
C GLY A 210 -52.10 -1.89 -23.69
N ASP A 211 -51.91 -2.26 -24.97
CA ASP A 211 -52.15 -3.65 -25.42
C ASP A 211 -51.21 -4.69 -24.78
N ASP A 212 -49.98 -4.29 -24.42
CA ASP A 212 -48.96 -5.11 -23.75
C ASP A 212 -48.88 -4.87 -22.23
N CYS A 213 -49.96 -4.34 -21.63
CA CYS A 213 -50.04 -4.03 -20.20
C CYS A 213 -49.85 -5.24 -19.27
N VAL A 214 -50.06 -6.46 -19.75
CA VAL A 214 -49.91 -7.69 -18.96
C VAL A 214 -49.13 -8.68 -19.81
N SER A 215 -47.90 -9.01 -19.41
CA SER A 215 -47.08 -9.96 -20.15
C SER A 215 -46.14 -10.75 -19.24
N ILE A 216 -45.72 -11.92 -19.70
CA ILE A 216 -44.59 -12.64 -19.09
C ILE A 216 -43.31 -12.00 -19.62
N MET A 217 -42.41 -11.60 -18.72
CA MET A 217 -41.14 -11.01 -19.09
C MET A 217 -40.17 -12.13 -19.53
N ASN A 218 -39.50 -11.94 -20.67
CA ASN A 218 -38.40 -12.81 -21.05
C ASN A 218 -37.24 -12.63 -20.05
N GLY A 219 -36.53 -13.70 -19.71
CA GLY A 219 -35.43 -13.63 -18.75
C GLY A 219 -34.27 -12.72 -19.20
N THR A 220 -34.06 -12.59 -20.51
CA THR A 220 -33.09 -11.62 -21.04
C THR A 220 -33.53 -10.18 -20.81
N ASP A 221 -34.83 -9.89 -20.94
CA ASP A 221 -35.40 -8.57 -20.71
C ASP A 221 -35.41 -8.22 -19.21
N GLU A 222 -35.57 -9.23 -18.35
CA GLU A 222 -35.43 -9.12 -16.89
C GLU A 222 -34.02 -8.67 -16.51
N GLY A 223 -32.99 -9.34 -17.06
CA GLY A 223 -31.60 -8.95 -16.86
C GLY A 223 -31.25 -7.56 -17.43
N VAL A 224 -31.74 -7.24 -18.64
CA VAL A 224 -31.54 -5.91 -19.25
C VAL A 224 -32.21 -4.81 -18.43
N SER A 225 -33.45 -5.02 -17.96
CA SER A 225 -34.19 -4.04 -17.15
C SER A 225 -33.50 -3.77 -15.82
N ALA A 226 -33.01 -4.81 -15.16
CA ALA A 226 -32.24 -4.67 -13.92
C ALA A 226 -30.89 -3.98 -14.18
N TRP A 227 -30.17 -4.31 -15.26
CA TRP A 227 -28.94 -3.59 -15.63
C TRP A 227 -29.17 -2.10 -15.89
N ILE A 228 -30.24 -1.74 -16.61
CA ILE A 228 -30.64 -0.33 -16.84
C ILE A 228 -30.87 0.34 -15.49
N THR A 229 -31.63 -0.31 -14.61
CA THR A 229 -31.96 0.22 -13.28
C THR A 229 -30.71 0.52 -12.46
N VAL A 230 -29.76 -0.43 -12.37
CA VAL A 230 -28.51 -0.23 -11.62
C VAL A 230 -27.67 0.89 -12.22
N ASN A 231 -27.46 0.89 -13.54
CA ASN A 231 -26.63 1.90 -14.19
C ASN A 231 -27.29 3.28 -14.24
N PHE A 232 -28.61 3.35 -14.08
CA PHE A 232 -29.35 4.59 -13.88
C PHE A 232 -29.20 5.12 -12.45
N LEU A 233 -29.37 4.26 -11.44
CA LEU A 233 -29.24 4.60 -10.01
C LEU A 233 -27.80 4.98 -9.63
N THR A 234 -26.81 4.31 -10.20
CA THR A 234 -25.37 4.59 -9.98
C THR A 234 -24.85 5.79 -10.80
N GLY A 235 -25.70 6.37 -11.67
CA GLY A 235 -25.38 7.53 -12.50
C GLY A 235 -24.52 7.23 -13.73
N SER A 236 -24.16 5.97 -13.99
CA SER A 236 -23.35 5.57 -15.15
C SER A 236 -24.04 5.80 -16.50
N LEU A 237 -25.37 5.90 -16.54
CA LEU A 237 -26.13 6.26 -17.76
C LEU A 237 -26.38 7.78 -17.91
N LYS A 238 -26.09 8.59 -16.89
CA LYS A 238 -26.36 10.04 -16.88
C LYS A 238 -25.13 10.90 -17.16
N THR A 239 -23.92 10.41 -16.88
CA THR A 239 -22.68 11.20 -16.94
C THR A 239 -21.68 10.61 -17.92
N SER A 240 -21.33 11.37 -18.97
CA SER A 240 -20.30 10.99 -19.94
C SER A 240 -18.95 10.79 -19.24
N GLY A 241 -18.43 9.55 -19.25
CA GLY A 241 -17.10 9.21 -18.70
C GLY A 241 -17.09 8.21 -17.53
N ARG A 242 -18.25 7.84 -16.96
CA ARG A 242 -18.34 6.76 -15.96
C ARG A 242 -18.53 5.41 -16.64
N SER A 243 -17.77 4.41 -16.22
CA SER A 243 -17.93 3.03 -16.64
C SER A 243 -19.26 2.44 -16.18
N SER A 244 -19.96 1.73 -17.07
CA SER A 244 -21.12 0.92 -16.68
C SER A 244 -20.70 -0.27 -15.83
N VAL A 245 -21.53 -0.60 -14.84
CA VAL A 245 -21.40 -1.78 -13.98
C VAL A 245 -22.25 -2.94 -14.51
N GLY A 246 -21.91 -4.16 -14.13
CA GLY A 246 -22.70 -5.36 -14.38
C GLY A 246 -23.79 -5.57 -13.32
N MET A 247 -24.73 -6.46 -13.63
CA MET A 247 -25.83 -6.88 -12.76
C MET A 247 -25.82 -8.40 -12.62
N LEU A 248 -26.13 -8.88 -11.41
CA LEU A 248 -26.46 -10.27 -11.08
C LEU A 248 -27.80 -10.32 -10.35
N ASP A 249 -28.69 -11.20 -10.78
CA ASP A 249 -29.92 -11.50 -10.05
C ASP A 249 -30.06 -13.00 -9.82
N LEU A 250 -30.48 -13.39 -8.62
CA LEU A 250 -30.75 -14.78 -8.27
C LEU A 250 -32.16 -14.88 -7.71
N GLY A 251 -33.10 -15.26 -8.58
CA GLY A 251 -34.48 -15.54 -8.25
C GLY A 251 -34.71 -16.99 -7.79
N GLY A 252 -35.97 -17.33 -7.56
CA GLY A 252 -36.37 -18.69 -7.16
C GLY A 252 -36.21 -19.73 -8.28
N GLY A 253 -36.53 -19.35 -9.52
CA GLY A 253 -36.54 -20.25 -10.70
C GLY A 253 -35.47 -19.98 -11.75
N SER A 254 -34.80 -18.84 -11.73
CA SER A 254 -33.70 -18.50 -12.65
C SER A 254 -32.67 -17.58 -12.01
N THR A 255 -31.50 -17.50 -12.65
CA THR A 255 -30.47 -16.49 -12.35
C THR A 255 -30.07 -15.75 -13.63
N GLN A 256 -29.79 -14.47 -13.53
CA GLN A 256 -29.53 -13.57 -14.64
C GLN A 256 -28.19 -12.87 -14.44
N ILE A 257 -27.45 -12.72 -15.53
CA ILE A 257 -26.21 -11.95 -15.59
C ILE A 257 -26.27 -11.02 -16.80
N THR A 258 -26.01 -9.74 -16.57
CA THR A 258 -26.07 -8.72 -17.61
C THR A 258 -24.98 -7.68 -17.42
N PHE A 259 -24.19 -7.41 -18.46
CA PHE A 259 -23.17 -6.36 -18.46
C PHE A 259 -22.89 -5.85 -19.88
N LEU A 260 -22.17 -4.74 -19.99
CA LEU A 260 -21.71 -4.18 -21.27
C LEU A 260 -20.29 -4.69 -21.57
N PRO A 261 -20.10 -5.58 -22.56
CA PRO A 261 -18.77 -6.02 -22.98
C PRO A 261 -17.97 -4.87 -23.59
N ARG A 262 -16.68 -4.82 -23.28
CA ARG A 262 -15.69 -3.85 -23.76
C ARG A 262 -14.61 -4.53 -24.59
N VAL A 263 -14.36 -5.82 -24.38
CA VAL A 263 -13.38 -6.59 -25.14
C VAL A 263 -14.02 -7.14 -26.41
N GLU A 264 -13.38 -6.89 -27.55
CA GLU A 264 -13.87 -7.31 -28.87
C GLU A 264 -13.95 -8.83 -29.01
N ASP A 265 -13.07 -9.56 -28.32
CA ASP A 265 -13.06 -11.02 -28.26
C ASP A 265 -14.33 -11.58 -27.58
N THR A 266 -14.82 -10.93 -26.52
CA THR A 266 -16.11 -11.29 -25.89
C THR A 266 -17.28 -11.11 -26.85
N LEU A 267 -17.25 -10.08 -27.71
CA LEU A 267 -18.30 -9.84 -28.71
C LEU A 267 -18.29 -10.88 -29.84
N GLN A 268 -17.13 -11.45 -30.16
CA GLN A 268 -16.95 -12.43 -31.24
C GLN A 268 -17.16 -13.88 -30.79
N THR A 269 -16.79 -14.21 -29.55
CA THR A 269 -16.84 -15.57 -28.97
C THR A 269 -18.15 -15.88 -28.24
N CYS A 270 -19.01 -14.88 -28.04
CA CYS A 270 -20.27 -15.04 -27.34
C CYS A 270 -21.23 -16.02 -28.06
N PRO A 271 -21.90 -16.95 -27.34
CA PRO A 271 -22.88 -17.84 -27.95
C PRO A 271 -24.05 -17.07 -28.60
N PRO A 272 -24.64 -17.60 -29.70
CA PRO A 272 -25.82 -17.00 -30.31
C PRO A 272 -26.97 -16.82 -29.30
N GLY A 273 -27.51 -15.59 -29.20
CA GLY A 273 -28.62 -15.25 -28.29
C GLY A 273 -28.21 -14.66 -26.94
N TYR A 274 -26.91 -14.52 -26.65
CA TYR A 274 -26.40 -13.92 -25.40
C TYR A 274 -26.09 -12.42 -25.54
N LEU A 275 -26.08 -11.89 -26.77
CA LEU A 275 -25.94 -10.46 -27.04
C LEU A 275 -27.31 -9.85 -27.37
N THR A 276 -27.68 -8.80 -26.65
CA THR A 276 -28.93 -8.05 -26.84
C THR A 276 -28.60 -6.59 -27.14
N SER A 277 -29.20 -6.03 -28.18
CA SER A 277 -29.04 -4.61 -28.53
C SER A 277 -30.20 -3.80 -27.96
N LEU A 278 -29.87 -2.74 -27.22
CA LEU A 278 -30.82 -1.81 -26.61
C LEU A 278 -30.53 -0.40 -27.13
N GLN A 279 -31.56 0.31 -27.58
CA GLN A 279 -31.44 1.72 -27.94
C GLN A 279 -32.05 2.60 -26.84
N MET A 280 -31.24 3.49 -26.26
CA MET A 280 -31.67 4.37 -25.17
C MET A 280 -30.85 5.66 -25.19
N PHE A 281 -31.50 6.81 -24.97
CA PHE A 281 -30.86 8.13 -24.97
C PHE A 281 -30.03 8.43 -26.24
N ASN A 282 -30.55 8.08 -27.43
CA ASN A 282 -29.85 8.20 -28.73
C ASN A 282 -28.53 7.41 -28.85
N GLN A 283 -28.28 6.44 -27.97
CA GLN A 283 -27.15 5.52 -28.06
C GLN A 283 -27.63 4.06 -28.16
N THR A 284 -26.85 3.22 -28.84
CA THR A 284 -27.10 1.79 -28.96
C THR A 284 -26.12 1.02 -28.08
N TYR A 285 -26.63 0.32 -27.07
CA TYR A 285 -25.86 -0.52 -26.16
C TYR A 285 -25.97 -1.98 -26.61
N LYS A 286 -24.83 -2.65 -26.80
CA LYS A 286 -24.77 -4.10 -27.05
C LYS A 286 -24.41 -4.81 -25.75
N LEU A 287 -25.41 -5.32 -25.05
CA LEU A 287 -25.24 -5.93 -23.74
C LEU A 287 -25.06 -7.45 -23.87
N TYR A 288 -24.16 -8.01 -23.10
CA TYR A 288 -24.19 -9.44 -22.77
C TYR A 288 -25.30 -9.62 -21.74
N SER A 289 -26.33 -10.40 -22.05
CA SER A 289 -27.44 -10.66 -21.15
C SER A 289 -27.96 -12.07 -21.36
N TYR A 290 -27.98 -12.86 -20.28
CA TYR A 290 -28.56 -14.20 -20.33
C TYR A 290 -29.23 -14.58 -19.01
N SER A 291 -30.31 -15.36 -19.13
CA SER A 291 -31.10 -15.89 -18.01
C SER A 291 -31.03 -17.41 -18.01
N TYR A 292 -30.45 -17.98 -16.98
CA TYR A 292 -30.37 -19.42 -16.77
C TYR A 292 -31.61 -19.93 -16.04
N LEU A 293 -32.63 -20.33 -16.79
CA LEU A 293 -33.85 -20.93 -16.27
C LEU A 293 -33.57 -22.31 -15.64
N GLY A 294 -34.16 -22.60 -14.48
CA GLY A 294 -33.92 -23.80 -13.68
C GLY A 294 -32.69 -23.73 -12.76
N LEU A 295 -31.91 -22.64 -12.83
CA LEU A 295 -30.75 -22.37 -11.96
C LEU A 295 -31.04 -21.30 -10.90
N GLY A 296 -32.31 -20.95 -10.66
CA GLY A 296 -32.70 -20.18 -9.48
C GLY A 296 -32.49 -20.96 -8.19
N LEU A 297 -32.43 -20.28 -7.04
CA LEU A 297 -32.05 -20.92 -5.77
C LEU A 297 -32.97 -22.10 -5.39
N MET A 298 -34.29 -21.96 -5.59
CA MET A 298 -35.25 -23.00 -5.22
C MET A 298 -35.23 -24.17 -6.21
N SER A 299 -35.14 -23.90 -7.51
CA SER A 299 -34.99 -24.95 -8.55
C SER A 299 -33.67 -25.72 -8.38
N ALA A 300 -32.58 -25.01 -8.08
CA ALA A 300 -31.28 -25.61 -7.80
C ALA A 300 -31.33 -26.49 -6.54
N ARG A 301 -32.00 -26.03 -5.47
CA ARG A 301 -32.22 -26.82 -4.26
C ARG A 301 -32.95 -28.13 -4.56
N LEU A 302 -34.03 -28.08 -5.33
CA LEU A 302 -34.75 -29.30 -5.74
C LEU A 302 -33.84 -30.27 -6.52
N ALA A 303 -33.03 -29.75 -7.46
CA ALA A 303 -32.10 -30.56 -8.25
C ALA A 303 -30.97 -31.17 -7.39
N ILE A 304 -30.42 -30.41 -6.44
CA ILE A 304 -29.38 -30.87 -5.50
C ILE A 304 -29.93 -31.97 -4.58
N LEU A 305 -31.20 -31.86 -4.17
CA LEU A 305 -31.93 -32.88 -3.40
C LEU A 305 -32.31 -34.12 -4.25
N GLY A 306 -32.16 -34.07 -5.57
CA GLY A 306 -32.46 -35.17 -6.47
C GLY A 306 -33.92 -35.22 -6.96
N GLY A 307 -34.69 -34.15 -6.77
CA GLY A 307 -36.05 -34.00 -7.30
C GLY A 307 -36.10 -33.48 -8.73
N MET A 308 -37.27 -33.60 -9.37
CA MET A 308 -37.57 -33.06 -10.71
C MET A 308 -38.76 -32.08 -10.63
N GLU A 309 -38.65 -30.91 -11.26
CA GLU A 309 -39.73 -29.92 -11.32
C GLU A 309 -41.01 -30.52 -11.96
N GLY A 310 -42.17 -30.20 -11.37
CA GLY A 310 -43.48 -30.61 -11.89
C GLY A 310 -43.81 -32.10 -11.75
N LYS A 311 -42.97 -32.90 -11.09
CA LYS A 311 -43.24 -34.31 -10.79
C LYS A 311 -43.29 -34.54 -9.27
N PRO A 312 -44.38 -35.09 -8.72
CA PRO A 312 -44.38 -35.62 -7.36
C PRO A 312 -43.32 -36.74 -7.27
N ALA A 313 -42.66 -36.88 -6.12
CA ALA A 313 -41.81 -38.03 -5.88
C ALA A 313 -42.66 -39.31 -6.01
N GLU A 314 -42.24 -40.27 -6.85
CA GLU A 314 -42.92 -41.57 -6.97
C GLU A 314 -43.05 -42.22 -5.58
N ASP A 315 -44.26 -42.63 -5.19
CA ASP A 315 -44.56 -43.45 -4.00
C ASP A 315 -43.89 -43.04 -2.67
N GLY A 316 -43.90 -41.74 -2.33
CA GLY A 316 -43.42 -41.30 -1.01
C GLY A 316 -41.91 -41.49 -0.78
N ARG A 317 -41.13 -41.59 -1.88
CA ARG A 317 -39.68 -41.72 -1.86
C ARG A 317 -39.01 -40.51 -1.20
N GLU A 318 -38.18 -40.79 -0.21
CA GLU A 318 -37.38 -39.79 0.52
C GLU A 318 -36.20 -39.29 -0.34
N LEU A 319 -36.05 -37.96 -0.43
CA LEU A 319 -34.96 -37.30 -1.15
C LEU A 319 -33.75 -37.16 -0.22
N VAL A 320 -32.69 -37.93 -0.50
CA VAL A 320 -31.47 -37.94 0.31
C VAL A 320 -30.40 -37.09 -0.36
N SER A 321 -29.80 -36.16 0.39
CA SER A 321 -28.75 -35.27 -0.15
C SER A 321 -27.51 -35.21 0.74
N PRO A 322 -26.30 -35.16 0.13
CA PRO A 322 -25.06 -34.90 0.86
C PRO A 322 -24.91 -33.45 1.31
N CYS A 323 -25.84 -32.56 0.95
CA CYS A 323 -25.83 -31.15 1.36
C CYS A 323 -26.62 -30.88 2.65
N LEU A 324 -27.28 -31.89 3.22
CA LEU A 324 -28.05 -31.80 4.46
C LEU A 324 -27.32 -32.52 5.60
N SER A 325 -27.48 -32.05 6.84
CA SER A 325 -26.83 -32.62 8.02
C SER A 325 -27.12 -34.13 8.16
N PRO A 326 -26.13 -34.99 8.47
CA PRO A 326 -26.28 -36.45 8.53
C PRO A 326 -27.40 -37.00 9.43
N GLY A 327 -27.91 -36.19 10.37
CA GLY A 327 -29.01 -36.54 11.28
C GLY A 327 -30.33 -35.82 11.00
N PHE A 328 -30.41 -35.02 9.93
CA PHE A 328 -31.60 -34.25 9.61
C PHE A 328 -32.60 -35.07 8.79
N THR A 329 -33.87 -35.03 9.21
CA THR A 329 -35.03 -35.52 8.45
C THR A 329 -36.16 -34.51 8.61
N GLY A 330 -36.81 -34.12 7.52
CA GLY A 330 -37.89 -33.14 7.55
C GLY A 330 -38.75 -33.15 6.29
N GLU A 331 -39.80 -32.32 6.30
CA GLU A 331 -40.65 -32.07 5.14
C GLU A 331 -40.36 -30.67 4.58
N TRP A 332 -40.25 -30.57 3.26
CA TRP A 332 -40.03 -29.32 2.54
C TRP A 332 -41.09 -29.15 1.45
N GLU A 333 -41.83 -28.05 1.50
CA GLU A 333 -42.84 -27.71 0.50
C GLU A 333 -42.23 -26.83 -0.59
N HIS A 334 -42.40 -27.24 -1.84
CA HIS A 334 -42.03 -26.45 -3.01
C HIS A 334 -43.03 -26.66 -4.14
N ALA A 335 -43.57 -25.57 -4.67
CA ALA A 335 -44.60 -25.59 -5.72
C ALA A 335 -45.80 -26.51 -5.37
N GLU A 336 -46.30 -26.40 -4.13
CA GLU A 336 -47.44 -27.17 -3.57
C GLU A 336 -47.20 -28.69 -3.47
N ILE A 337 -45.97 -29.16 -3.69
CA ILE A 337 -45.56 -30.54 -3.45
C ILE A 337 -44.75 -30.58 -2.15
N THR A 338 -45.18 -31.43 -1.21
CA THR A 338 -44.43 -31.71 0.01
C THR A 338 -43.46 -32.87 -0.22
N TYR A 339 -42.16 -32.59 -0.09
CA TYR A 339 -41.09 -33.57 -0.22
C TYR A 339 -40.57 -33.99 1.16
N ARG A 340 -40.39 -35.29 1.38
CA ARG A 340 -39.60 -35.78 2.53
C ARG A 340 -38.13 -35.76 2.18
N ILE A 341 -37.32 -35.11 3.00
CA ILE A 341 -35.89 -34.90 2.77
C ILE A 341 -35.05 -35.39 3.96
N SER A 342 -33.87 -35.94 3.68
CA SER A 342 -32.90 -36.28 4.73
C SER A 342 -31.45 -36.14 4.30
N GLY A 343 -30.57 -36.02 5.30
CA GLY A 343 -29.14 -35.97 5.11
C GLY A 343 -28.50 -37.34 4.92
N GLN A 344 -27.52 -37.39 4.03
CA GLN A 344 -26.68 -38.57 3.84
C GLN A 344 -25.70 -38.72 5.00
N LYS A 345 -25.53 -39.94 5.54
CA LYS A 345 -24.47 -40.23 6.52
C LYS A 345 -23.09 -40.08 5.86
N ALA A 346 -22.40 -38.97 6.13
CA ALA A 346 -21.09 -38.69 5.55
C ALA A 346 -20.20 -37.82 6.46
N VAL A 347 -18.89 -37.83 6.17
CA VAL A 347 -17.85 -36.98 6.75
C VAL A 347 -17.38 -36.02 5.64
N ASN A 348 -17.09 -34.75 5.96
CA ASN A 348 -16.78 -33.68 5.00
C ASN A 348 -18.00 -33.21 4.18
N LEU A 349 -19.05 -32.77 4.87
CA LEU A 349 -20.32 -32.30 4.29
C LEU A 349 -20.11 -31.26 3.17
N HIS A 350 -19.18 -30.32 3.37
CA HIS A 350 -18.89 -29.28 2.38
C HIS A 350 -18.35 -29.85 1.05
N GLU A 351 -17.42 -30.81 1.08
CA GLU A 351 -16.79 -31.37 -0.13
C GLU A 351 -17.79 -32.17 -0.96
N LEU A 352 -18.62 -32.97 -0.30
CA LEU A 352 -19.65 -33.76 -0.96
C LEU A 352 -20.77 -32.87 -1.50
N CYS A 353 -21.16 -31.84 -0.74
CA CYS A 353 -22.12 -30.86 -1.22
C CYS A 353 -21.58 -30.08 -2.42
N ALA A 354 -20.33 -29.62 -2.37
CA ALA A 354 -19.68 -28.94 -3.47
C ALA A 354 -19.61 -29.84 -4.72
N SER A 355 -19.27 -31.12 -4.57
CA SER A 355 -19.26 -32.08 -5.67
C SER A 355 -20.65 -32.23 -6.33
N ARG A 356 -21.70 -32.35 -5.51
CA ARG A 356 -23.09 -32.45 -6.00
C ARG A 356 -23.52 -31.16 -6.70
N VAL A 357 -23.21 -30.00 -6.14
CA VAL A 357 -23.49 -28.70 -6.75
C VAL A 357 -22.76 -28.54 -8.08
N SER A 358 -21.47 -28.91 -8.14
CA SER A 358 -20.70 -28.86 -9.39
C SER A 358 -21.29 -29.77 -10.47
N GLU A 359 -21.86 -30.93 -10.12
CA GLU A 359 -22.58 -31.78 -11.07
C GLU A 359 -23.80 -31.07 -11.66
N ILE A 360 -24.55 -30.34 -10.84
CA ILE A 360 -25.72 -29.59 -11.28
C ILE A 360 -25.34 -28.42 -12.20
N LEU A 361 -24.21 -27.76 -11.95
CA LEU A 361 -23.76 -26.57 -12.71
C LEU A 361 -22.94 -26.89 -13.97
N ARG A 362 -22.29 -28.07 -14.01
CA ARG A 362 -21.38 -28.46 -15.09
C ARG A 362 -22.06 -28.33 -16.47
N ASN A 363 -21.42 -27.58 -17.36
CA ASN A 363 -21.86 -27.30 -18.74
C ASN A 363 -23.24 -26.61 -18.87
N LYS A 364 -23.80 -26.05 -17.78
CA LYS A 364 -25.09 -25.34 -17.81
C LYS A 364 -24.96 -23.82 -17.78
N VAL A 365 -23.78 -23.30 -17.46
CA VAL A 365 -23.49 -21.86 -17.42
C VAL A 365 -22.34 -21.52 -18.37
N HIS A 366 -22.41 -20.34 -18.98
CA HIS A 366 -21.37 -19.83 -19.85
C HIS A 366 -20.38 -18.98 -19.05
N ARG A 367 -19.11 -19.38 -19.07
CA ARG A 367 -18.00 -18.67 -18.43
C ARG A 367 -17.43 -17.62 -19.38
N THR A 368 -17.25 -16.39 -18.89
CA THR A 368 -16.58 -15.32 -19.65
C THR A 368 -15.44 -14.73 -18.83
N GLU A 369 -14.29 -14.51 -19.47
CA GLU A 369 -13.08 -14.01 -18.81
C GLU A 369 -13.16 -12.51 -18.47
N GLU A 370 -14.06 -11.75 -19.10
CA GLU A 370 -14.21 -10.30 -18.90
C GLU A 370 -14.92 -9.94 -17.59
N VAL A 371 -15.64 -10.89 -16.97
CA VAL A 371 -16.34 -10.69 -15.69
C VAL A 371 -15.39 -10.28 -14.55
N LYS A 372 -14.10 -10.63 -14.61
CA LYS A 372 -13.10 -10.24 -13.61
C LYS A 372 -12.77 -8.73 -13.63
N ASP A 373 -13.06 -8.06 -14.74
CA ASP A 373 -12.68 -6.66 -15.01
C ASP A 373 -13.89 -5.70 -14.93
N VAL A 374 -15.07 -6.22 -14.54
CA VAL A 374 -16.33 -5.47 -14.42
C VAL A 374 -16.84 -5.57 -12.99
N ASP A 375 -17.20 -4.43 -12.38
CA ASP A 375 -17.87 -4.41 -11.08
C ASP A 375 -19.33 -4.85 -11.24
N PHE A 376 -19.85 -5.70 -10.34
CA PHE A 376 -21.23 -6.18 -10.38
C PHE A 376 -22.02 -5.81 -9.13
N TYR A 377 -23.30 -5.47 -9.33
CA TYR A 377 -24.29 -5.39 -8.26
C TYR A 377 -25.15 -6.66 -8.26
N ALA A 378 -25.29 -7.29 -7.09
CA ALA A 378 -26.03 -8.53 -6.92
C ALA A 378 -27.30 -8.34 -6.08
N PHE A 379 -28.41 -8.91 -6.52
CA PHE A 379 -29.74 -8.74 -5.91
C PHE A 379 -30.36 -10.07 -5.46
N SER A 380 -31.54 -9.96 -4.82
CA SER A 380 -32.39 -11.10 -4.46
C SER A 380 -31.66 -12.11 -3.55
N TYR A 381 -31.65 -13.40 -3.86
CA TYR A 381 -31.07 -14.40 -2.97
C TYR A 381 -29.55 -14.25 -2.77
N TYR A 382 -28.81 -13.57 -3.67
CA TYR A 382 -27.43 -13.19 -3.39
C TYR A 382 -27.36 -12.25 -2.17
N TYR A 383 -28.24 -11.25 -2.11
CA TYR A 383 -28.35 -10.30 -1.01
C TYR A 383 -28.90 -10.96 0.25
N ASP A 384 -30.04 -11.66 0.14
CA ASP A 384 -30.75 -12.23 1.29
C ASP A 384 -29.85 -13.21 2.05
N LEU A 385 -29.13 -14.10 1.35
CA LEU A 385 -28.25 -15.07 2.00
C LEU A 385 -27.03 -14.40 2.63
N ALA A 386 -26.43 -13.40 1.97
CA ALA A 386 -25.32 -12.64 2.53
C ALA A 386 -25.72 -11.89 3.81
N ALA A 387 -26.90 -11.26 3.81
CA ALA A 387 -27.43 -10.55 4.97
C ALA A 387 -27.80 -11.52 6.11
N ASN A 388 -28.45 -12.64 5.79
CA ASN A 388 -28.84 -13.66 6.76
C ASN A 388 -27.66 -14.28 7.53
N VAL A 389 -26.48 -14.36 6.91
CA VAL A 389 -25.26 -14.88 7.56
C VAL A 389 -24.31 -13.77 8.05
N GLY A 390 -24.76 -12.52 8.01
CA GLY A 390 -24.02 -11.37 8.55
C GLY A 390 -22.77 -10.98 7.74
N LEU A 391 -22.73 -11.34 6.45
CA LEU A 391 -21.69 -10.87 5.52
C LEU A 391 -21.91 -9.41 5.14
N ILE A 392 -23.16 -8.96 5.08
CA ILE A 392 -23.57 -7.58 4.80
C ILE A 392 -24.68 -7.12 5.77
N ASP A 393 -24.93 -5.82 5.82
CA ASP A 393 -26.01 -5.25 6.62
C ASP A 393 -27.38 -5.45 5.93
N VAL A 394 -28.43 -5.70 6.72
CA VAL A 394 -29.78 -6.03 6.20
C VAL A 394 -30.49 -4.81 5.58
N GLU A 395 -30.20 -3.60 6.05
CA GLU A 395 -30.84 -2.36 5.56
C GLU A 395 -29.93 -1.57 4.62
N LYS A 396 -28.62 -1.62 4.84
CA LYS A 396 -27.62 -0.82 4.10
C LYS A 396 -26.89 -1.60 3.01
N GLY A 397 -26.99 -2.93 2.98
CA GLY A 397 -26.20 -3.77 2.10
C GLY A 397 -24.70 -3.75 2.43
N GLY A 398 -23.85 -3.99 1.42
CA GLY A 398 -22.39 -3.97 1.58
C GLY A 398 -21.64 -4.57 0.38
N SER A 399 -20.32 -4.43 0.38
CA SER A 399 -19.43 -5.05 -0.61
C SER A 399 -18.83 -6.35 -0.08
N LEU A 400 -18.79 -7.38 -0.94
CA LEU A 400 -18.30 -8.72 -0.60
C LEU A 400 -17.53 -9.30 -1.79
N VAL A 401 -16.61 -10.23 -1.52
CA VAL A 401 -15.92 -11.01 -2.55
C VAL A 401 -16.48 -12.43 -2.64
N VAL A 402 -16.32 -13.11 -3.78
CA VAL A 402 -16.78 -14.50 -3.94
C VAL A 402 -16.22 -15.43 -2.85
N GLY A 403 -15.00 -15.17 -2.40
CA GLY A 403 -14.39 -15.90 -1.27
C GLY A 403 -15.14 -15.79 0.05
N ASP A 404 -15.93 -14.74 0.29
CA ASP A 404 -16.69 -14.58 1.52
C ASP A 404 -17.85 -15.59 1.59
N PHE A 405 -18.52 -15.85 0.46
CA PHE A 405 -19.52 -16.93 0.35
C PHE A 405 -18.89 -18.32 0.54
N ASP A 406 -17.70 -18.56 -0.02
CA ASP A 406 -16.97 -19.83 0.15
C ASP A 406 -16.59 -20.10 1.61
N ILE A 407 -16.11 -19.06 2.31
CA ILE A 407 -15.77 -19.15 3.74
C ILE A 407 -17.02 -19.40 4.58
N ALA A 408 -18.11 -18.66 4.32
CA ALA A 408 -19.38 -18.84 5.01
C ALA A 408 -19.95 -20.25 4.78
N ALA A 409 -19.89 -20.76 3.55
CA ALA A 409 -20.32 -22.11 3.21
C ALA A 409 -19.54 -23.17 4.01
N LYS A 410 -18.20 -23.12 3.99
CA LYS A 410 -17.33 -24.03 4.76
C LYS A 410 -17.64 -24.01 6.25
N TYR A 411 -17.85 -22.82 6.82
CA TYR A 411 -18.16 -22.66 8.24
C TYR A 411 -19.53 -23.27 8.59
N VAL A 412 -20.58 -22.95 7.83
CA VAL A 412 -21.93 -23.45 8.07
C VAL A 412 -22.01 -24.97 7.85
N CYS A 413 -21.37 -25.50 6.81
CA CYS A 413 -21.36 -26.93 6.55
C CYS A 413 -20.62 -27.70 7.67
N ARG A 414 -19.51 -27.18 8.18
CA ARG A 414 -18.79 -27.80 9.31
C ARG A 414 -19.57 -27.75 10.62
N THR A 415 -20.24 -26.63 10.91
CA THR A 415 -21.08 -26.53 12.13
C THR A 415 -22.29 -27.46 12.05
N ALA A 416 -22.88 -27.62 10.86
CA ALA A 416 -23.99 -28.54 10.60
C ALA A 416 -23.67 -30.03 10.84
N GLU A 417 -22.39 -30.42 10.84
CA GLU A 417 -21.95 -31.78 11.19
C GLU A 417 -22.07 -32.08 12.70
N THR A 418 -22.06 -31.04 13.54
CA THR A 418 -22.08 -31.18 15.02
C THR A 418 -23.36 -30.65 15.67
N HIS A 419 -24.01 -29.64 15.07
CA HIS A 419 -25.23 -29.01 15.57
C HIS A 419 -26.19 -28.75 14.40
N PRO A 420 -27.48 -29.15 14.48
CA PRO A 420 -28.43 -28.86 13.40
C PRO A 420 -28.63 -27.34 13.25
N PRO A 421 -28.41 -26.75 12.06
CA PRO A 421 -28.62 -25.33 11.85
C PRO A 421 -30.12 -24.98 11.92
N GLY A 422 -30.45 -23.75 12.30
CA GLY A 422 -31.84 -23.26 12.32
C GLY A 422 -32.52 -23.27 10.94
N ASN A 423 -31.74 -23.16 9.86
CA ASN A 423 -32.18 -23.42 8.49
C ASN A 423 -31.37 -24.61 7.90
N PRO A 424 -32.03 -25.74 7.57
CA PRO A 424 -31.35 -26.95 7.11
C PRO A 424 -30.66 -26.80 5.74
N PHE A 425 -31.02 -25.78 4.95
CA PHE A 425 -30.49 -25.58 3.59
C PHE A 425 -29.28 -24.64 3.51
N LEU A 426 -28.90 -23.99 4.61
CA LEU A 426 -27.93 -22.89 4.56
C LEU A 426 -26.54 -23.31 4.04
N CYS A 427 -26.06 -24.50 4.40
CA CYS A 427 -24.84 -25.09 3.85
C CYS A 427 -24.93 -25.25 2.32
N MET A 428 -26.06 -25.79 1.85
CA MET A 428 -26.33 -26.01 0.43
C MET A 428 -26.38 -24.70 -0.36
N ASP A 429 -27.15 -23.74 0.14
CA ASP A 429 -27.42 -22.48 -0.55
C ASP A 429 -26.15 -21.63 -0.73
N LEU A 430 -25.31 -21.54 0.32
CA LEU A 430 -24.02 -20.83 0.26
C LEU A 430 -23.01 -21.54 -0.64
N THR A 431 -22.98 -22.87 -0.60
CA THR A 431 -22.12 -23.68 -1.49
C THR A 431 -22.54 -23.50 -2.95
N TYR A 432 -23.85 -23.44 -3.22
CA TYR A 432 -24.41 -23.17 -4.54
C TYR A 432 -24.00 -21.81 -5.09
N ILE A 433 -24.20 -20.72 -4.31
CA ILE A 433 -23.82 -19.36 -4.73
C ILE A 433 -22.32 -19.25 -5.00
N SER A 434 -21.49 -19.77 -4.09
CA SER A 434 -20.03 -19.72 -4.24
C SER A 434 -19.58 -20.38 -5.55
N LEU A 435 -20.08 -21.57 -5.87
CA LEU A 435 -19.71 -22.29 -7.09
C LEU A 435 -20.35 -21.68 -8.35
N LEU A 436 -21.58 -21.20 -8.29
CA LEU A 436 -22.24 -20.52 -9.40
C LEU A 436 -21.46 -19.27 -9.85
N LEU A 437 -21.01 -18.44 -8.90
CA LEU A 437 -20.19 -17.26 -9.21
C LEU A 437 -18.82 -17.65 -9.80
N GLN A 438 -18.20 -18.71 -9.30
CA GLN A 438 -16.94 -19.20 -9.89
C GLN A 438 -17.12 -19.71 -11.33
N GLU A 439 -18.20 -20.43 -11.61
CA GLU A 439 -18.51 -20.93 -12.95
C GLU A 439 -18.86 -19.79 -13.94
N PHE A 440 -19.41 -18.66 -13.47
CA PHE A 440 -19.54 -17.46 -14.29
C PHE A 440 -18.22 -16.77 -14.62
N GLY A 441 -17.12 -17.13 -13.94
CA GLY A 441 -15.78 -16.57 -14.18
C GLY A 441 -15.32 -15.55 -13.14
N PHE A 442 -16.04 -15.38 -12.02
CA PHE A 442 -15.62 -14.45 -10.97
C PHE A 442 -14.38 -14.97 -10.20
N PRO A 443 -13.34 -14.14 -10.01
CA PRO A 443 -12.16 -14.52 -9.23
C PRO A 443 -12.48 -14.62 -7.74
N LYS A 444 -11.97 -15.66 -7.06
CA LYS A 444 -12.19 -15.89 -5.61
C LYS A 444 -11.64 -14.80 -4.69
N ASN A 445 -10.78 -13.93 -5.20
CA ASN A 445 -9.58 -13.54 -4.47
C ASN A 445 -9.23 -12.05 -4.51
N LYS A 446 -10.17 -11.10 -4.34
CA LYS A 446 -9.70 -9.80 -3.79
C LYS A 446 -9.44 -9.94 -2.29
N VAL A 447 -8.38 -10.67 -2.02
CA VAL A 447 -7.74 -10.81 -0.72
C VAL A 447 -6.75 -9.66 -0.60
N LEU A 448 -7.04 -8.71 0.27
CA LEU A 448 -6.04 -7.73 0.67
C LEU A 448 -5.01 -8.42 1.54
N LYS A 449 -3.93 -8.89 0.92
CA LYS A 449 -2.71 -9.31 1.60
C LYS A 449 -2.01 -8.05 2.13
N ARG A 450 -1.66 -8.05 3.41
CA ARG A 450 -0.98 -6.94 4.06
C ARG A 450 0.52 -7.14 4.00
N ILE A 451 1.22 -6.07 3.65
CA ILE A 451 2.68 -6.06 3.60
C ILE A 451 3.20 -5.47 4.91
N TYR A 452 4.13 -6.17 5.54
CA TYR A 452 4.79 -5.75 6.77
C TYR A 452 6.28 -5.59 6.50
N TYR A 453 6.74 -4.35 6.46
CA TYR A 453 8.15 -4.02 6.22
C TYR A 453 8.85 -3.76 7.55
N LEU A 454 9.67 -4.71 8.00
CA LEU A 454 10.36 -4.65 9.29
C LEU A 454 11.76 -4.07 9.08
N SER A 455 12.05 -2.97 9.77
CA SER A 455 13.35 -2.31 9.72
C SER A 455 13.67 -1.67 11.07
N LEU A 456 14.92 -1.78 11.51
CA LEU A 456 15.40 -1.06 12.71
C LEU A 456 15.65 0.43 12.45
N GLU A 457 15.58 0.86 11.18
CA GLU A 457 15.77 2.25 10.78
C GLU A 457 14.67 2.71 9.81
N PHE A 458 14.17 3.94 10.01
CA PHE A 458 13.33 4.69 9.08
C PHE A 458 13.81 6.15 9.01
N TYR A 459 14.65 6.49 8.03
CA TYR A 459 15.23 7.83 7.97
C TYR A 459 14.29 8.80 7.24
N MET A 460 13.19 9.18 7.91
CA MET A 460 12.05 9.90 7.28
C MET A 460 12.39 11.34 6.85
N GLY A 461 13.21 12.04 7.62
CA GLY A 461 13.39 13.50 7.47
C GLY A 461 12.20 14.27 8.04
N ARG A 462 12.01 15.50 7.56
CA ARG A 462 10.85 16.36 7.88
C ARG A 462 9.57 15.89 7.21
N THR A 463 8.43 16.05 7.87
CA THR A 463 7.13 15.49 7.42
C THR A 463 6.17 16.56 6.91
N LEU A 464 6.26 17.82 7.36
CA LEU A 464 5.32 18.89 7.02
C LEU A 464 5.22 19.10 5.51
N GLN A 465 6.34 19.46 4.87
CA GLN A 465 6.37 19.75 3.44
C GLN A 465 6.02 18.52 2.60
N ASN A 466 6.49 17.33 2.99
CA ASN A 466 6.15 16.09 2.29
C ASN A 466 4.66 15.76 2.36
N THR A 467 4.00 16.05 3.49
CA THR A 467 2.56 15.89 3.62
C THR A 467 1.82 16.88 2.73
N MET A 468 2.24 18.15 2.72
CA MET A 468 1.64 19.18 1.85
C MET A 468 1.77 18.81 0.36
N VAL A 469 2.93 18.30 -0.06
CA VAL A 469 3.19 17.81 -1.43
C VAL A 469 2.25 16.65 -1.77
N ASN A 470 2.22 15.61 -0.93
CA ASN A 470 1.44 14.39 -1.22
C ASN A 470 -0.08 14.63 -1.19
N LEU A 471 -0.55 15.61 -0.42
CA LEU A 471 -1.97 16.02 -0.39
C LEU A 471 -2.33 17.08 -1.44
N GLY A 472 -1.35 17.66 -2.15
CA GLY A 472 -1.58 18.74 -3.11
C GLY A 472 -1.98 20.07 -2.46
N LEU A 473 -1.52 20.33 -1.23
CA LEU A 473 -1.90 21.51 -0.43
C LEU A 473 -0.81 22.60 -0.36
N GLN A 474 0.40 22.35 -0.89
CA GLN A 474 1.55 23.25 -0.70
C GLN A 474 1.25 24.70 -1.09
N ASN A 475 0.78 24.95 -2.30
CA ASN A 475 0.49 26.33 -2.77
C ASN A 475 -0.65 26.99 -1.97
N ALA A 476 -1.65 26.21 -1.53
CA ALA A 476 -2.75 26.73 -0.74
C ALA A 476 -2.29 27.13 0.67
N CYS A 477 -1.40 26.34 1.27
CA CYS A 477 -0.77 26.67 2.55
C CYS A 477 0.17 27.87 2.42
N ASP A 478 0.97 27.94 1.37
CA ASP A 478 1.89 29.05 1.11
C ASP A 478 1.14 30.39 1.00
N GLU A 479 0.10 30.44 0.16
CA GLU A 479 -0.75 31.64 0.00
C GLU A 479 -1.42 32.04 1.32
N ALA A 480 -1.95 31.09 2.09
CA ALA A 480 -2.60 31.37 3.36
C ALA A 480 -1.62 31.90 4.41
N ILE A 481 -0.41 31.35 4.48
CA ILE A 481 0.65 31.78 5.42
C ILE A 481 1.22 33.15 5.00
N TYR A 482 1.38 33.38 3.70
CA TYR A 482 1.78 34.68 3.15
C TYR A 482 0.78 35.79 3.49
N GLN A 483 -0.52 35.55 3.37
CA GLN A 483 -1.57 36.51 3.76
C GLN A 483 -1.55 36.85 5.26
N LEU A 484 -1.01 35.96 6.10
CA LEU A 484 -0.79 36.20 7.53
C LEU A 484 0.52 36.95 7.82
N GLY A 485 1.30 37.29 6.80
CA GLY A 485 2.58 38.00 6.92
C GLY A 485 3.72 37.10 7.40
N LEU A 486 3.65 35.79 7.15
CA LEU A 486 4.66 34.80 7.53
C LEU A 486 5.26 34.14 6.27
N ASP A 487 6.45 33.56 6.41
CA ASP A 487 7.14 32.80 5.36
C ASP A 487 7.06 31.30 5.66
N LEU A 488 6.47 30.52 4.75
CA LEU A 488 6.33 29.07 4.92
C LEU A 488 7.69 28.36 4.95
N GLU A 489 8.67 28.79 4.14
CA GLU A 489 10.00 28.17 4.11
C GLU A 489 10.72 28.36 5.47
N GLU A 490 10.55 29.51 6.12
CA GLU A 490 11.12 29.76 7.45
C GLU A 490 10.49 28.83 8.52
N LEU A 491 9.17 28.58 8.42
CA LEU A 491 8.47 27.67 9.34
C LEU A 491 8.85 26.20 9.12
N GLU A 492 9.04 25.79 7.87
CA GLU A 492 9.52 24.44 7.53
C GLU A 492 10.92 24.15 8.09
N GLU A 493 11.77 25.18 8.25
CA GLU A 493 13.10 25.03 8.87
C GLU A 493 13.06 24.77 10.38
N ILE A 494 11.94 25.03 11.05
CA ILE A 494 11.76 24.78 12.50
C ILE A 494 11.55 23.29 12.78
N GLU A 495 10.99 22.52 11.84
CA GLU A 495 10.74 21.10 12.03
C GLU A 495 12.06 20.33 12.19
N GLU A 496 12.17 19.51 13.22
CA GLU A 496 13.31 18.62 13.42
C GLU A 496 13.22 17.40 12.49
N ASP A 497 14.35 16.92 11.97
CA ASP A 497 14.40 15.63 11.27
C ASP A 497 14.06 14.50 12.26
N ALA A 498 13.19 13.56 11.88
CA ALA A 498 12.96 12.37 12.70
C ALA A 498 14.25 11.53 12.80
N GLY A 499 14.84 11.47 14.00
CA GLY A 499 16.09 10.79 14.33
C GLY A 499 15.98 9.27 14.33
N LEU A 500 15.53 8.66 13.24
CA LEU A 500 15.15 7.24 13.20
C LEU A 500 15.99 6.41 12.21
N GLY A 501 17.06 6.98 11.66
CA GLY A 501 17.95 6.25 10.74
C GLY A 501 19.36 6.82 10.67
N ASN A 502 20.28 6.02 10.14
CA ASN A 502 21.70 6.34 10.05
C ASN A 502 22.12 6.68 8.61
N GLY A 503 21.56 5.98 7.61
CA GLY A 503 22.02 6.16 6.23
C GLY A 503 21.11 5.57 5.15
N GLY A 504 21.74 4.88 4.17
CA GLY A 504 21.08 4.41 2.96
C GLY A 504 19.93 3.41 3.22
N LEU A 505 20.11 2.49 4.16
CA LEU A 505 19.10 1.48 4.53
C LEU A 505 17.85 2.14 5.12
N GLY A 506 18.00 2.97 6.16
CA GLY A 506 16.87 3.70 6.74
C GLY A 506 16.19 4.64 5.74
N ARG A 507 16.95 5.28 4.85
CA ARG A 507 16.37 6.17 3.82
C ARG A 507 15.63 5.42 2.72
N LEU A 508 16.08 4.21 2.38
CA LEU A 508 15.39 3.32 1.45
C LEU A 508 14.04 2.90 2.02
N ALA A 509 14.00 2.46 3.28
CA ALA A 509 12.77 2.10 3.98
C ALA A 509 11.73 3.25 3.94
N ALA A 510 12.18 4.48 4.18
CA ALA A 510 11.33 5.66 4.08
C ALA A 510 10.83 5.94 2.65
N CYS A 511 11.65 5.74 1.61
CA CYS A 511 11.20 5.85 0.21
C CYS A 511 10.19 4.74 -0.14
N PHE A 512 10.39 3.52 0.37
CA PHE A 512 9.51 2.38 0.14
C PHE A 512 8.13 2.59 0.77
N LEU A 513 8.05 3.16 1.97
CA LEU A 513 6.77 3.49 2.59
C LEU A 513 5.96 4.50 1.75
N ASP A 514 6.61 5.55 1.25
CA ASP A 514 5.99 6.56 0.38
C ASP A 514 5.50 5.96 -0.96
N SER A 515 6.31 5.09 -1.58
CA SER A 515 5.92 4.35 -2.79
C SER A 515 4.78 3.36 -2.55
N MET A 516 4.79 2.58 -1.47
CA MET A 516 3.70 1.66 -1.15
C MET A 516 2.38 2.39 -0.92
N ALA A 517 2.41 3.57 -0.27
CA ALA A 517 1.22 4.41 -0.12
C ALA A 517 0.74 4.99 -1.46
N THR A 518 1.67 5.43 -2.31
CA THR A 518 1.36 5.98 -3.65
C THR A 518 0.76 4.93 -4.58
N LEU A 519 1.20 3.68 -4.47
CA LEU A 519 0.72 2.53 -5.26
C LEU A 519 -0.52 1.83 -4.68
N GLY A 520 -1.16 2.42 -3.67
CA GLY A 520 -2.39 1.88 -3.06
C GLY A 520 -2.21 0.55 -2.33
N LEU A 521 -0.98 0.18 -1.97
CA LEU A 521 -0.68 -1.09 -1.29
C LEU A 521 -1.00 -0.99 0.20
N ALA A 522 -1.67 -2.01 0.76
CA ALA A 522 -1.99 -2.10 2.18
C ALA A 522 -0.76 -2.48 3.02
N ALA A 523 0.12 -1.50 3.26
CA ALA A 523 1.43 -1.71 3.86
C ALA A 523 1.58 -1.05 5.24
N TYR A 524 2.42 -1.66 6.07
CA TYR A 524 2.84 -1.14 7.37
C TYR A 524 4.36 -1.16 7.48
N GLY A 525 4.95 -0.05 7.90
CA GLY A 525 6.33 -0.01 8.36
C GLY A 525 6.41 -0.30 9.84
N TYR A 526 7.26 -1.24 10.27
CA TYR A 526 7.48 -1.57 11.67
C TYR A 526 8.92 -1.32 12.09
N GLY A 527 9.10 -0.51 13.14
CA GLY A 527 10.41 -0.16 13.68
C GLY A 527 10.36 0.22 15.16
N ILE A 528 11.42 0.88 15.64
CA ILE A 528 11.55 1.34 17.03
C ILE A 528 11.43 2.86 17.06
N ARG A 529 10.70 3.38 18.06
CA ARG A 529 10.61 4.80 18.33
C ARG A 529 11.77 5.20 19.23
N TYR A 530 12.92 5.50 18.65
CA TYR A 530 14.08 5.93 19.43
C TYR A 530 13.85 7.31 20.03
N GLU A 531 14.09 7.44 21.34
CA GLU A 531 14.00 8.73 22.03
C GLU A 531 15.06 9.71 21.53
N PHE A 532 16.29 9.21 21.37
CA PHE A 532 17.38 9.88 20.71
C PHE A 532 17.71 9.13 19.42
N GLY A 533 17.98 9.85 18.35
CA GLY A 533 18.46 9.24 17.12
C GLY A 533 19.86 8.66 17.22
N ILE A 534 20.64 8.75 16.14
CA ILE A 534 22.03 8.30 16.22
C ILE A 534 22.85 9.28 17.08
N PHE A 535 22.94 10.53 16.65
CA PHE A 535 23.51 11.70 17.33
C PHE A 535 23.48 12.90 16.38
N ASN A 536 23.49 14.11 16.92
CA ASN A 536 23.84 15.33 16.20
C ASN A 536 25.36 15.46 16.13
N GLN A 537 25.88 15.68 14.92
CA GLN A 537 27.31 15.82 14.68
C GLN A 537 27.71 17.28 14.87
N LYS A 538 28.71 17.55 15.71
CA LYS A 538 29.40 18.83 15.79
C LYS A 538 30.86 18.69 15.36
N ILE A 539 31.42 19.72 14.73
CA ILE A 539 32.83 19.76 14.39
C ILE A 539 33.56 20.73 15.31
N VAL A 540 34.33 20.18 16.26
CA VAL A 540 35.10 20.96 17.23
C VAL A 540 36.59 20.71 17.01
N ASN A 541 37.36 21.77 16.74
CA ASN A 541 38.79 21.67 16.39
C ASN A 541 39.09 20.69 15.23
N GLY A 542 38.14 20.57 14.29
CA GLY A 542 38.20 19.66 13.15
C GLY A 542 37.81 18.20 13.45
N TRP A 543 37.45 17.87 14.69
CA TRP A 543 37.00 16.54 15.10
C TRP A 543 35.48 16.46 15.17
N GLN A 544 34.94 15.27 14.86
CA GLN A 544 33.55 14.95 15.17
C GLN A 544 33.37 14.83 16.69
N VAL A 545 32.35 15.51 17.19
CA VAL A 545 31.79 15.38 18.54
C VAL A 545 30.33 14.95 18.39
N GLU A 546 29.94 13.93 19.14
CA GLU A 546 28.57 13.43 19.18
C GLU A 546 27.76 14.11 20.28
N GLU A 547 26.65 14.74 19.91
CA GLU A 547 25.64 15.27 20.82
C GLU A 547 24.35 14.46 20.71
N ALA A 548 23.56 14.36 21.78
CA ALA A 548 22.29 13.65 21.74
C ALA A 548 21.33 14.29 20.73
N ASP A 549 20.67 13.46 19.92
CA ASP A 549 19.67 13.91 18.94
C ASP A 549 18.27 13.89 19.58
N ASP A 550 17.97 14.93 20.36
CA ASP A 550 16.72 15.08 21.14
C ASP A 550 15.56 15.65 20.27
N TRP A 551 15.24 14.95 19.18
CA TRP A 551 14.23 15.36 18.20
C TRP A 551 12.80 15.42 18.77
N LEU A 552 12.56 14.81 19.94
CA LEU A 552 11.26 14.78 20.62
C LEU A 552 11.09 15.88 21.67
N ARG A 553 12.12 16.72 21.89
CA ARG A 553 12.14 17.74 22.94
C ARG A 553 10.90 18.63 22.98
N TYR A 554 10.41 19.03 21.81
CA TYR A 554 9.24 19.89 21.64
C TYR A 554 7.95 19.13 21.30
N GLY A 555 8.01 17.80 21.34
CA GLY A 555 6.96 16.90 20.86
C GLY A 555 7.04 16.65 19.35
N ASN A 556 6.44 15.54 18.92
CA ASN A 556 6.25 15.21 17.51
C ASN A 556 4.75 15.32 17.18
N PRO A 557 4.31 16.28 16.35
CA PRO A 557 2.89 16.47 16.06
C PRO A 557 2.30 15.36 15.16
N TRP A 558 3.14 14.56 14.50
CA TRP A 558 2.71 13.57 13.51
C TRP A 558 2.44 12.19 14.09
N GLU A 559 2.93 11.91 15.30
CA GLU A 559 2.73 10.60 15.93
C GLU A 559 1.46 10.55 16.78
N LYS A 560 0.79 9.41 16.73
CA LYS A 560 -0.32 9.07 17.60
C LYS A 560 0.06 7.91 18.51
N ALA A 561 0.21 8.20 19.80
CA ALA A 561 0.32 7.18 20.84
C ALA A 561 -0.93 6.29 20.85
N ARG A 562 -0.72 4.96 20.94
CA ARG A 562 -1.77 3.93 20.98
C ARG A 562 -1.62 3.00 22.19
N PRO A 563 -1.71 3.52 23.43
CA PRO A 563 -1.57 2.71 24.65
C PRO A 563 -2.56 1.53 24.71
N GLU A 564 -3.70 1.61 24.02
CA GLU A 564 -4.72 0.56 23.94
C GLU A 564 -4.23 -0.73 23.23
N TYR A 565 -3.10 -0.68 22.53
CA TYR A 565 -2.46 -1.80 21.84
C TYR A 565 -1.07 -2.15 22.41
N MET A 566 -0.85 -1.85 23.70
CA MET A 566 0.40 -2.21 24.37
C MET A 566 0.54 -3.73 24.49
N LEU A 567 1.73 -4.26 24.20
CA LEU A 567 2.01 -5.70 24.16
C LEU A 567 3.19 -6.07 25.07
N PRO A 568 3.17 -7.22 25.76
CA PRO A 568 4.31 -7.69 26.52
C PRO A 568 5.38 -8.33 25.60
N VAL A 569 6.64 -8.10 25.95
CA VAL A 569 7.82 -8.72 25.34
C VAL A 569 8.65 -9.34 26.47
N HIS A 570 9.12 -10.56 26.24
CA HIS A 570 9.79 -11.38 27.26
C HIS A 570 11.29 -11.48 26.99
N PHE A 571 12.11 -11.46 28.03
CA PHE A 571 13.56 -11.67 27.96
C PHE A 571 14.02 -12.62 29.07
N TYR A 572 15.19 -13.23 28.90
CA TYR A 572 15.82 -14.13 29.88
C TYR A 572 14.96 -15.35 30.21
N GLY A 573 14.93 -15.77 31.48
CA GLY A 573 14.15 -16.92 31.94
C GLY A 573 14.77 -18.27 31.59
N ARG A 574 13.94 -19.31 31.60
CA ARG A 574 14.34 -20.70 31.33
C ARG A 574 13.28 -21.45 30.53
N VAL A 575 13.69 -22.52 29.87
CA VAL A 575 12.79 -23.40 29.14
C VAL A 575 12.46 -24.63 29.99
N GLU A 576 11.18 -24.98 30.03
CA GLU A 576 10.68 -26.18 30.71
C GLU A 576 9.94 -27.06 29.69
N HIS A 577 10.32 -28.34 29.65
CA HIS A 577 9.74 -29.34 28.76
C HIS A 577 8.71 -30.16 29.54
N THR A 578 7.44 -30.08 29.14
CA THR A 578 6.32 -30.80 29.75
C THR A 578 5.64 -31.72 28.74
N PRO A 579 4.87 -32.75 29.16
CA PRO A 579 4.09 -33.57 28.23
C PRO A 579 3.10 -32.75 27.37
N GLU A 580 2.64 -31.61 27.87
CA GLU A 580 1.74 -30.68 27.15
C GLU A 580 2.48 -29.71 26.22
N GLY A 581 3.81 -29.81 26.13
CA GLY A 581 4.68 -29.02 25.26
C GLY A 581 5.74 -28.21 26.01
N VAL A 582 6.40 -27.31 25.29
CA VAL A 582 7.49 -26.48 25.81
C VAL A 582 6.94 -25.17 26.39
N ARG A 583 7.45 -24.74 27.54
CA ARG A 583 7.08 -23.46 28.18
C ARG A 583 8.32 -22.62 28.43
N TRP A 584 8.23 -21.32 28.12
CA TRP A 584 9.27 -20.33 28.45
C TRP A 584 8.84 -19.54 29.69
N LEU A 585 9.52 -19.79 30.81
CA LEU A 585 9.13 -19.35 32.16
C LEU A 585 10.17 -18.41 32.77
N ASP A 586 9.80 -17.78 33.89
CA ASP A 586 10.67 -16.93 34.71
C ASP A 586 11.32 -15.76 33.93
N THR A 587 10.58 -15.20 32.97
CA THR A 587 11.04 -14.15 32.06
C THR A 587 10.91 -12.75 32.67
N GLN A 588 11.80 -11.84 32.26
CA GLN A 588 11.64 -10.41 32.47
C GLN A 588 10.71 -9.84 31.40
N VAL A 589 9.70 -9.06 31.83
CA VAL A 589 8.72 -8.45 30.92
C VAL A 589 9.07 -6.99 30.64
N VAL A 590 9.03 -6.60 29.38
CA VAL A 590 9.06 -5.21 28.89
C VAL A 590 7.79 -4.96 28.08
N LEU A 591 7.15 -3.81 28.24
CA LEU A 591 5.97 -3.44 27.48
C LEU A 591 6.35 -2.67 26.22
N ALA A 592 5.77 -3.05 25.09
CA ALA A 592 5.91 -2.37 23.81
C ALA A 592 4.68 -1.48 23.56
N MET A 593 4.88 -0.17 23.62
CA MET A 593 3.85 0.83 23.34
C MET A 593 3.94 1.30 21.89
N PRO A 594 2.89 1.14 21.06
CA PRO A 594 2.91 1.58 19.67
C PRO A 594 2.65 3.09 19.53
N TYR A 595 3.38 3.69 18.61
CA TYR A 595 3.17 5.04 18.09
C TYR A 595 2.98 4.96 16.58
N ASP A 596 1.86 5.46 16.09
CA ASP A 596 1.51 5.42 14.66
C ASP A 596 1.77 6.79 14.03
N THR A 597 2.51 6.81 12.92
CA THR A 597 2.74 7.99 12.07
C THR A 597 2.09 7.74 10.69
N PRO A 598 1.31 8.69 10.16
CA PRO A 598 0.68 8.54 8.85
C PRO A 598 1.72 8.61 7.72
N VAL A 599 1.50 7.81 6.68
CA VAL A 599 2.30 7.85 5.44
C VAL A 599 1.34 8.13 4.27
N PRO A 600 1.17 9.39 3.86
CA PRO A 600 0.26 9.75 2.77
C PRO A 600 0.85 9.36 1.41
N GLY A 601 0.04 8.73 0.56
CA GLY A 601 0.35 8.50 -0.85
C GLY A 601 0.16 9.76 -1.69
N TYR A 602 0.87 9.87 -2.81
CA TYR A 602 0.81 11.06 -3.66
C TYR A 602 -0.54 11.17 -4.40
N ARG A 603 -1.36 12.16 -4.02
CA ARG A 603 -2.64 12.54 -4.66
C ARG A 603 -3.60 11.37 -4.93
N ASN A 604 -3.61 10.35 -4.06
CA ASN A 604 -4.47 9.16 -4.21
C ASN A 604 -5.39 8.88 -2.99
N ASN A 605 -5.38 9.76 -1.99
CA ASN A 605 -6.13 9.66 -0.73
C ASN A 605 -5.83 8.40 0.12
N THR A 606 -4.76 7.66 -0.21
CA THR A 606 -4.27 6.55 0.61
C THR A 606 -3.38 7.10 1.73
N VAL A 607 -3.59 6.61 2.94
CA VAL A 607 -2.71 6.90 4.08
C VAL A 607 -2.38 5.58 4.78
N ASN A 608 -1.15 5.11 4.56
CA ASN A 608 -0.61 3.96 5.25
C ASN A 608 -0.11 4.34 6.66
N THR A 609 0.36 3.36 7.42
CA THR A 609 0.83 3.55 8.79
C THR A 609 2.27 3.08 8.95
N MET A 610 3.12 3.93 9.49
CA MET A 610 4.38 3.53 10.11
C MET A 610 4.15 3.38 11.62
N ARG A 611 4.39 2.20 12.16
CA ARG A 611 4.24 1.89 13.59
C ARG A 611 5.62 1.72 14.22
N LEU A 612 5.89 2.52 15.23
CA LEU A 612 7.14 2.52 15.97
C LEU A 612 6.91 2.12 17.42
N TRP A 613 7.67 1.15 17.92
CA TRP A 613 7.53 0.65 19.29
C TRP A 613 8.43 1.43 20.26
N SER A 614 7.84 1.88 21.38
CA SER A 614 8.56 2.44 22.52
C SER A 614 8.56 1.42 23.67
N ALA A 615 9.73 1.16 24.25
CA ALA A 615 9.87 0.30 25.40
C ALA A 615 9.39 1.02 26.67
N LYS A 616 8.57 0.35 27.46
CA LYS A 616 8.06 0.81 28.76
C LYS A 616 8.26 -0.28 29.79
N ALA A 617 8.60 0.10 31.01
CA ALA A 617 8.58 -0.84 32.12
C ALA A 617 7.12 -1.17 32.49
N PRO A 618 6.83 -2.41 32.93
CA PRO A 618 5.54 -2.71 33.54
C PRO A 618 5.31 -1.86 34.79
N ASN A 619 4.05 -1.50 35.06
CA ASN A 619 3.65 -0.65 36.19
C ASN A 619 3.71 -1.37 37.55
N ASP A 620 4.42 -2.49 37.63
CA ASP A 620 4.65 -3.24 38.86
C ASP A 620 5.70 -2.47 39.68
N PHE A 621 5.32 -1.28 40.16
CA PHE A 621 6.07 -0.54 41.14
C PHE A 621 6.27 -1.47 42.31
N LYS A 622 7.50 -1.96 42.50
CA LYS A 622 7.88 -2.81 43.63
C LYS A 622 7.81 -1.96 44.90
N LEU A 623 6.59 -1.71 45.37
CA LEU A 623 6.28 -0.88 46.54
C LEU A 623 7.00 -1.44 47.78
N HIS A 624 7.25 -2.75 47.81
CA HIS A 624 8.07 -3.40 48.83
C HIS A 624 9.51 -2.86 48.86
N ASP A 625 10.22 -2.89 47.73
CA ASP A 625 11.61 -2.38 47.59
C ASP A 625 11.67 -0.87 47.88
N PHE A 626 10.64 -0.13 47.46
CA PHE A 626 10.47 1.29 47.78
C PHE A 626 10.27 1.54 49.29
N ASN A 627 9.45 0.72 49.96
CA ASN A 627 9.13 0.87 51.38
C ASN A 627 10.26 0.42 52.31
N VAL A 628 11.21 -0.39 51.84
CA VAL A 628 12.43 -0.77 52.60
C VAL A 628 13.64 0.14 52.34
N GLY A 629 13.45 1.24 51.59
CA GLY A 629 14.49 2.24 51.33
C GLY A 629 15.27 2.07 50.02
N GLY A 630 14.92 1.07 49.19
CA GLY A 630 15.51 0.79 47.87
C GLY A 630 14.97 1.68 46.74
N TYR A 631 14.77 2.98 47.02
CA TYR A 631 14.18 3.95 46.09
C TYR A 631 14.91 4.02 44.73
N ILE A 632 16.24 3.88 44.78
CA ILE A 632 17.11 3.98 43.59
C ILE A 632 16.94 2.72 42.72
N GLU A 633 16.94 1.52 43.31
CA GLU A 633 16.86 0.25 42.56
C GLU A 633 15.53 0.10 41.81
N ALA A 634 14.40 0.49 42.43
CA ALA A 634 13.09 0.46 41.78
C ALA A 634 13.00 1.38 40.54
N VAL A 635 13.75 2.49 40.53
CA VAL A 635 13.82 3.41 39.37
C VAL A 635 14.86 2.95 38.34
N LEU A 636 15.94 2.30 38.77
CA LEU A 636 16.95 1.73 37.88
C LEU A 636 16.39 0.61 37.01
N ASP A 637 15.59 -0.31 37.57
CA ASP A 637 14.93 -1.39 36.83
C ASP A 637 14.08 -0.85 35.67
N ARG A 638 13.36 0.26 35.92
CA ARG A 638 12.55 0.92 34.91
C ARG A 638 13.41 1.51 33.77
N ASN A 639 14.50 2.20 34.12
CA ASN A 639 15.42 2.77 33.14
C ASN A 639 16.06 1.67 32.26
N LEU A 640 16.39 0.50 32.83
CA LEU A 640 16.98 -0.61 32.08
C LEU A 640 16.04 -1.16 31.00
N ALA A 641 14.73 -1.21 31.27
CA ALA A 641 13.72 -1.61 30.27
C ALA A 641 13.55 -0.53 29.18
N GLU A 642 13.46 0.74 29.58
CA GLU A 642 13.25 1.87 28.65
C GLU A 642 14.49 2.14 27.76
N ASN A 643 15.68 1.71 28.18
CA ASN A 643 16.93 1.81 27.39
C ASN A 643 16.84 1.16 26.01
N ILE A 644 16.01 0.13 25.84
CA ILE A 644 15.85 -0.59 24.57
C ILE A 644 15.49 0.38 23.45
N SER A 645 14.53 1.28 23.65
CA SER A 645 14.12 2.25 22.63
C SER A 645 14.77 3.63 22.82
N ARG A 646 15.96 3.73 23.43
CA ARG A 646 16.55 5.03 23.76
C ARG A 646 17.46 5.60 22.68
N VAL A 647 18.38 4.81 22.12
CA VAL A 647 19.36 5.27 21.12
C VAL A 647 19.43 4.29 19.96
N LEU A 648 19.52 4.81 18.73
CA LEU A 648 19.75 4.02 17.52
C LEU A 648 21.23 3.60 17.40
N TYR A 649 21.50 2.30 17.28
CA TYR A 649 22.85 1.70 17.26
C TYR A 649 23.74 2.15 18.43
N PRO A 650 23.52 1.62 19.64
CA PRO A 650 24.48 1.83 20.73
C PRO A 650 25.87 1.35 20.31
N ASN A 651 26.92 1.97 20.86
CA ASN A 651 28.30 1.53 20.62
C ASN A 651 28.47 0.07 21.05
N ASP A 652 28.74 -0.80 20.09
CA ASP A 652 28.79 -2.25 20.22
C ASP A 652 30.22 -2.79 20.40
N ASN A 653 31.21 -1.92 20.60
CA ASN A 653 32.58 -2.31 20.92
C ASN A 653 32.69 -3.01 22.31
N PHE A 654 31.65 -2.93 23.14
CA PHE A 654 31.57 -3.55 24.46
C PHE A 654 30.39 -4.53 24.54
N PHE A 655 30.48 -5.50 25.45
CA PHE A 655 29.50 -6.60 25.57
C PHE A 655 28.07 -6.08 25.84
N GLU A 656 27.93 -5.09 26.73
CA GLU A 656 26.64 -4.48 27.09
C GLU A 656 25.97 -3.79 25.90
N GLY A 657 26.76 -3.18 25.01
CA GLY A 657 26.27 -2.58 23.77
C GLY A 657 25.71 -3.61 22.79
N LYS A 658 26.39 -4.76 22.69
CA LYS A 658 25.94 -5.91 21.89
C LYS A 658 24.66 -6.54 22.45
N GLU A 659 24.58 -6.75 23.77
CA GLU A 659 23.36 -7.28 24.40
C GLU A 659 22.17 -6.32 24.21
N LEU A 660 22.37 -5.00 24.37
CA LEU A 660 21.33 -4.01 24.13
C LEU A 660 20.85 -4.02 22.68
N ARG A 661 21.76 -4.20 21.71
CA ARG A 661 21.40 -4.30 20.29
C ARG A 661 20.54 -5.53 20.00
N LEU A 662 20.92 -6.71 20.51
CA LEU A 662 20.10 -7.91 20.37
C LEU A 662 18.72 -7.77 21.04
N LYS A 663 18.64 -7.06 22.18
CA LYS A 663 17.36 -6.72 22.81
C LYS A 663 16.49 -5.82 21.92
N GLN A 664 17.07 -4.84 21.23
CA GLN A 664 16.34 -3.99 20.27
C GLN A 664 15.73 -4.82 19.15
N GLU A 665 16.52 -5.71 18.54
CA GLU A 665 16.11 -6.59 17.44
C GLU A 665 14.98 -7.52 17.86
N TYR A 666 15.12 -8.19 19.01
CA TYR A 666 14.04 -9.05 19.50
C TYR A 666 12.80 -8.25 19.90
N PHE A 667 12.97 -7.08 20.52
CA PHE A 667 11.86 -6.24 20.97
C PHE A 667 10.94 -5.82 19.83
N VAL A 668 11.50 -5.31 18.72
CA VAL A 668 10.71 -4.92 17.54
C VAL A 668 10.03 -6.14 16.92
N VAL A 669 10.73 -7.28 16.84
CA VAL A 669 10.19 -8.51 16.27
C VAL A 669 9.01 -9.05 17.07
N ALA A 670 9.19 -9.24 18.37
CA ALA A 670 8.19 -9.85 19.25
C ALA A 670 6.91 -9.01 19.33
N ALA A 671 7.04 -7.68 19.46
CA ALA A 671 5.88 -6.78 19.46
C ALA A 671 5.16 -6.78 18.11
N THR A 672 5.92 -6.77 17.01
CA THR A 672 5.37 -6.73 15.64
C THR A 672 4.63 -8.01 15.29
N LEU A 673 5.19 -9.19 15.55
CA LEU A 673 4.55 -10.46 15.22
C LEU A 673 3.26 -10.68 16.00
N GLN A 674 3.23 -10.31 17.28
CA GLN A 674 2.00 -10.30 18.07
C GLN A 674 0.93 -9.38 17.45
N ASP A 675 1.31 -8.17 17.00
CA ASP A 675 0.37 -7.25 16.35
C ASP A 675 -0.13 -7.76 14.98
N ILE A 676 0.75 -8.39 14.19
CA ILE A 676 0.40 -9.01 12.91
C ILE A 676 -0.60 -10.14 13.12
N ILE A 677 -0.32 -11.06 14.07
CA ILE A 677 -1.20 -12.20 14.36
C ILE A 677 -2.54 -11.72 14.90
N ARG A 678 -2.54 -10.71 15.78
CA ARG A 678 -3.77 -10.05 16.25
C ARG A 678 -4.60 -9.51 15.08
N ARG A 679 -4.00 -8.78 14.13
CA ARG A 679 -4.68 -8.26 12.93
C ARG A 679 -5.11 -9.36 11.95
N PHE A 680 -4.40 -10.47 11.90
CA PHE A 680 -4.80 -11.61 11.09
C PHE A 680 -6.07 -12.26 11.66
N LYS A 681 -6.08 -12.49 12.98
CA LYS A 681 -7.20 -13.05 13.74
C LYS A 681 -8.44 -12.15 13.65
N SER A 682 -8.27 -10.84 13.81
CA SER A 682 -9.38 -9.87 13.75
C SER A 682 -9.62 -9.39 12.31
N SER A 683 -10.67 -9.89 11.64
CA SER A 683 -10.97 -9.54 10.24
C SER A 683 -11.57 -8.14 10.03
N LYS A 684 -12.13 -7.51 11.09
CA LYS A 684 -12.79 -6.20 11.04
C LYS A 684 -11.98 -5.12 11.77
N PHE A 685 -11.92 -3.91 11.20
CA PHE A 685 -11.29 -2.75 11.83
C PHE A 685 -12.01 -2.42 13.15
N GLY A 686 -11.25 -2.21 14.24
CA GLY A 686 -11.81 -1.91 15.57
C GLY A 686 -12.35 -3.13 16.35
N CYS A 687 -12.47 -4.30 15.74
CA CYS A 687 -12.87 -5.53 16.42
C CYS A 687 -11.66 -6.26 17.03
N ARG A 688 -11.82 -6.86 18.22
CA ARG A 688 -10.79 -7.68 18.89
C ARG A 688 -11.10 -9.18 18.86
N ASP A 689 -12.30 -9.56 18.46
CA ASP A 689 -12.69 -10.97 18.44
C ASP A 689 -11.94 -11.73 17.34
N PRO A 690 -11.44 -12.94 17.64
CA PRO A 690 -10.78 -13.77 16.64
C PRO A 690 -11.82 -14.35 15.68
N VAL A 691 -11.78 -13.93 14.42
CA VAL A 691 -12.60 -14.46 13.33
C VAL A 691 -11.82 -15.52 12.53
N ARG A 692 -10.50 -15.41 12.46
CA ARG A 692 -9.62 -16.40 11.81
C ARG A 692 -8.78 -17.12 12.85
N THR A 693 -8.94 -18.44 12.95
CA THR A 693 -8.14 -19.31 13.84
C THR A 693 -7.29 -20.31 13.07
N CYS A 694 -7.51 -20.47 11.76
CA CYS A 694 -6.71 -21.33 10.90
C CYS A 694 -5.53 -20.54 10.29
N PHE A 695 -4.31 -20.91 10.63
CA PHE A 695 -3.08 -20.25 10.16
C PHE A 695 -2.60 -20.72 8.78
N GLU A 696 -3.25 -21.71 8.15
CA GLU A 696 -2.87 -22.15 6.80
C GLU A 696 -3.01 -21.03 5.76
N THR A 697 -3.98 -20.13 5.96
CA THR A 697 -4.21 -18.95 5.11
C THR A 697 -3.38 -17.73 5.53
N PHE A 698 -2.49 -17.88 6.51
CA PHE A 698 -1.65 -16.78 6.99
C PHE A 698 -0.77 -16.19 5.88
N PRO A 699 -0.05 -16.99 5.06
CA PRO A 699 0.78 -16.45 3.96
C PRO A 699 -0.02 -15.77 2.85
N ASP A 700 -1.31 -16.10 2.70
CA ASP A 700 -2.21 -15.45 1.72
C ASP A 700 -2.64 -14.05 2.18
N LYS A 701 -2.52 -13.76 3.48
CA LYS A 701 -2.97 -12.51 4.10
C LYS A 701 -1.81 -11.66 4.63
N VAL A 702 -0.62 -12.24 4.77
CA VAL A 702 0.55 -11.63 5.43
C VAL A 702 1.80 -11.86 4.57
N ALA A 703 2.51 -10.79 4.22
CA ALA A 703 3.90 -10.85 3.77
C ALA A 703 4.78 -10.08 4.76
N ILE A 704 5.89 -10.66 5.18
CA ILE A 704 6.87 -10.03 6.08
C ILE A 704 8.17 -9.87 5.31
N GLN A 705 8.58 -8.62 5.07
CA GLN A 705 9.86 -8.28 4.48
C GLN A 705 10.88 -8.00 5.59
N LEU A 706 11.98 -8.75 5.59
CA LEU A 706 13.12 -8.58 6.50
C LEU A 706 14.17 -7.70 5.83
N ASN A 707 14.33 -6.48 6.34
CA ASN A 707 15.29 -5.50 5.83
C ASN A 707 16.66 -5.70 6.50
N ASP A 708 17.56 -6.41 5.81
CA ASP A 708 18.81 -6.94 6.35
C ASP A 708 18.57 -8.02 7.44
N THR A 709 19.63 -8.38 8.18
CA THR A 709 19.60 -9.41 9.24
C THR A 709 19.05 -8.93 10.58
N HIS A 710 18.89 -7.62 10.77
CA HIS A 710 18.41 -7.07 12.04
C HIS A 710 17.05 -7.64 12.52
N PRO A 711 16.02 -7.84 11.66
CA PRO A 711 14.77 -8.49 12.08
C PRO A 711 14.78 -10.02 11.87
N ALA A 712 15.92 -10.68 11.70
CA ALA A 712 16.03 -12.12 11.43
C ALA A 712 15.34 -13.00 12.49
N LEU A 713 15.29 -12.52 13.73
CA LEU A 713 14.57 -13.17 14.84
C LEU A 713 13.07 -13.35 14.58
N ALA A 714 12.49 -12.68 13.57
CA ALA A 714 11.11 -12.91 13.16
C ALA A 714 10.85 -14.35 12.74
N ILE A 715 11.85 -15.04 12.18
CA ILE A 715 11.75 -16.45 11.79
C ILE A 715 11.55 -17.35 13.02
N PRO A 716 12.48 -17.39 14.01
CA PRO A 716 12.30 -18.22 15.19
C PRO A 716 11.18 -17.74 16.11
N GLU A 717 10.86 -16.45 16.19
CA GLU A 717 9.72 -15.97 16.99
C GLU A 717 8.37 -16.36 16.37
N LEU A 718 8.22 -16.32 15.05
CA LEU A 718 7.00 -16.80 14.39
C LEU A 718 6.83 -18.30 14.62
N MET A 719 7.91 -19.08 14.50
CA MET A 719 7.91 -20.51 14.86
C MET A 719 7.50 -20.73 16.32
N ARG A 720 8.07 -19.96 17.26
CA ARG A 720 7.73 -20.05 18.68
C ARG A 720 6.25 -19.79 18.92
N ILE A 721 5.68 -18.73 18.34
CA ILE A 721 4.26 -18.41 18.51
C ILE A 721 3.40 -19.52 17.92
N LEU A 722 3.67 -19.97 16.69
CA LEU A 722 2.88 -21.00 16.03
C LEU A 722 2.93 -22.34 16.78
N VAL A 723 4.10 -22.79 17.21
CA VAL A 723 4.29 -24.10 17.87
C VAL A 723 3.90 -24.04 19.35
N ASP A 724 4.47 -23.11 20.11
CA ASP A 724 4.34 -23.13 21.56
C ASP A 724 2.98 -22.56 22.02
N VAL A 725 2.45 -21.55 21.30
CA VAL A 725 1.21 -20.83 21.69
C VAL A 725 0.00 -21.32 20.89
N GLU A 726 0.08 -21.31 19.56
CA GLU A 726 -1.06 -21.68 18.68
C GLU A 726 -1.17 -23.19 18.45
N LYS A 727 -0.22 -23.98 18.97
CA LYS A 727 -0.19 -25.45 18.92
C LYS A 727 -0.23 -26.02 17.48
N VAL A 728 0.36 -25.29 16.54
CA VAL A 728 0.58 -25.76 15.17
C VAL A 728 1.74 -26.73 15.17
N ASP A 729 1.60 -27.84 14.45
CA ASP A 729 2.69 -28.80 14.25
C ASP A 729 3.93 -28.13 13.64
N TRP A 730 5.12 -28.61 14.00
CA TRP A 730 6.39 -28.01 13.58
C TRP A 730 6.51 -27.89 12.06
N ASP A 731 6.19 -28.93 11.30
CA ASP A 731 6.40 -28.95 9.85
C ASP A 731 5.45 -27.95 9.17
N LYS A 732 4.23 -27.85 9.69
CA LYS A 732 3.24 -26.89 9.21
C LYS A 732 3.61 -25.45 9.59
N ALA A 733 4.06 -25.23 10.82
CA ALA A 733 4.54 -23.93 11.28
C ALA A 733 5.74 -23.45 10.45
N TRP A 734 6.65 -24.37 10.09
CA TRP A 734 7.80 -24.07 9.24
C TRP A 734 7.39 -23.71 7.81
N GLU A 735 6.44 -24.45 7.22
CA GLU A 735 5.87 -24.12 5.91
C GLU A 735 5.26 -22.72 5.89
N ILE A 736 4.46 -22.37 6.90
CA ILE A 736 3.83 -21.06 7.04
C ILE A 736 4.90 -19.96 7.17
N THR A 737 5.90 -20.18 8.03
CA THR A 737 6.98 -19.21 8.28
C THR A 737 7.76 -18.95 6.99
N LYS A 738 8.23 -20.00 6.31
CA LYS A 738 8.99 -19.89 5.06
C LYS A 738 8.20 -19.16 3.97
N LYS A 739 6.91 -19.47 3.79
CA LYS A 739 6.02 -18.81 2.82
C LYS A 739 5.68 -17.35 3.17
N THR A 740 5.82 -16.95 4.43
CA THR A 740 5.49 -15.59 4.88
C THR A 740 6.69 -14.64 4.81
N CYS A 741 7.88 -15.13 5.12
CA CYS A 741 9.10 -14.33 5.23
C CYS A 741 9.87 -14.22 3.91
N ALA A 742 10.33 -13.01 3.58
CA ALA A 742 11.26 -12.71 2.51
C ALA A 742 12.42 -11.85 3.03
N TYR A 743 13.64 -12.07 2.55
CA TYR A 743 14.87 -11.45 3.05
C TYR A 743 15.57 -10.61 1.98
N THR A 744 15.93 -9.38 2.33
CA THR A 744 16.77 -8.51 1.49
C THR A 744 18.13 -8.31 2.12
N ASN A 745 19.19 -8.67 1.40
CA ASN A 745 20.57 -8.40 1.81
C ASN A 745 21.02 -7.03 1.27
N HIS A 746 21.62 -6.21 2.16
CA HIS A 746 22.05 -4.84 1.85
C HIS A 746 23.57 -4.64 1.84
N THR A 747 24.35 -5.69 2.10
CA THR A 747 25.82 -5.61 2.15
C THR A 747 26.47 -6.99 2.08
N VAL A 748 27.66 -7.01 1.48
CA VAL A 748 28.56 -8.17 1.40
C VAL A 748 29.75 -8.07 2.35
N LEU A 749 29.86 -6.97 3.10
CA LEU A 749 30.98 -6.75 4.02
C LEU A 749 30.84 -7.70 5.23
N PRO A 750 31.86 -8.53 5.53
CA PRO A 750 31.79 -9.49 6.63
C PRO A 750 31.49 -8.85 7.98
N GLU A 751 32.00 -7.64 8.22
CA GLU A 751 31.75 -6.87 9.45
C GLU A 751 30.28 -6.46 9.66
N ALA A 752 29.47 -6.48 8.60
CA ALA A 752 28.05 -6.09 8.65
C ALA A 752 27.09 -7.30 8.58
N LEU A 753 27.61 -8.52 8.41
CA LEU A 753 26.82 -9.75 8.51
C LEU A 753 26.79 -10.22 9.98
N GLU A 754 25.62 -10.14 10.61
CA GLU A 754 25.49 -10.35 12.05
C GLU A 754 25.80 -11.79 12.48
N ARG A 755 26.75 -11.91 13.42
CA ARG A 755 27.19 -13.18 14.01
C ARG A 755 27.13 -13.09 15.54
N TRP A 756 26.06 -13.59 16.13
CA TRP A 756 25.82 -13.46 17.56
C TRP A 756 26.41 -14.63 18.36
N PRO A 757 27.11 -14.40 19.49
CA PRO A 757 27.58 -15.48 20.35
C PRO A 757 26.42 -16.33 20.87
N VAL A 758 26.56 -17.66 20.81
CA VAL A 758 25.54 -18.60 21.31
C VAL A 758 25.24 -18.37 22.79
N SER A 759 26.25 -18.10 23.61
CA SER A 759 26.09 -17.83 25.05
C SER A 759 25.19 -16.62 25.35
N MET A 760 25.12 -15.65 24.43
CA MET A 760 24.23 -14.50 24.57
C MET A 760 22.77 -14.91 24.34
N PHE A 761 22.51 -15.75 23.34
CA PHE A 761 21.19 -16.32 23.08
C PHE A 761 20.74 -17.26 24.20
N GLU A 762 21.65 -18.10 24.70
CA GLU A 762 21.39 -19.01 25.81
C GLU A 762 20.88 -18.25 27.05
N LYS A 763 21.47 -17.09 27.32
CA LYS A 763 21.04 -16.23 28.43
C LYS A 763 19.76 -15.44 28.12
N LEU A 764 19.69 -14.78 26.95
CA LEU A 764 18.66 -13.78 26.67
C LEU A 764 17.38 -14.38 26.07
N LEU A 765 17.53 -15.38 25.19
CA LEU A 765 16.46 -15.96 24.35
C LEU A 765 16.61 -17.49 24.30
N PRO A 766 16.56 -18.21 25.43
CA PRO A 766 16.89 -19.64 25.49
C PRO A 766 15.96 -20.49 24.62
N ARG A 767 14.68 -20.13 24.52
CA ARG A 767 13.72 -20.86 23.66
C ARG A 767 14.02 -20.67 22.18
N HIS A 768 14.40 -19.48 21.76
CA HIS A 768 14.78 -19.20 20.37
C HIS A 768 16.04 -19.95 19.98
N LEU A 769 16.99 -20.10 20.91
CA LEU A 769 18.19 -20.91 20.67
C LEU A 769 17.83 -22.37 20.37
N GLU A 770 16.93 -23.00 21.14
CA GLU A 770 16.44 -24.36 20.85
C GLU A 770 15.79 -24.46 19.47
N ILE A 771 14.97 -23.47 19.09
CA ILE A 771 14.31 -23.41 17.78
C ILE A 771 15.35 -23.26 16.67
N ILE A 772 16.36 -22.41 16.84
CA ILE A 772 17.45 -22.22 15.88
C ILE A 772 18.26 -23.51 15.72
N TYR A 773 18.55 -24.23 16.80
CA TYR A 773 19.21 -25.53 16.70
C TYR A 773 18.37 -26.55 15.95
N ALA A 774 17.05 -26.59 16.19
CA ALA A 774 16.15 -27.48 15.45
C ALA A 774 16.05 -27.12 13.96
N ILE A 775 16.03 -25.83 13.61
CA ILE A 775 16.11 -25.36 12.21
C ILE A 775 17.44 -25.81 11.59
N ASN A 776 18.56 -25.58 12.29
CA ASN A 776 19.89 -25.96 11.80
C ASN A 776 20.00 -27.47 11.56
N GLN A 777 19.56 -28.29 12.51
CA GLN A 777 19.61 -29.75 12.38
C GLN A 777 18.83 -30.23 11.15
N ARG A 778 17.56 -29.81 11.01
CA ARG A 778 16.71 -30.20 9.88
C ARG A 778 17.26 -29.71 8.53
N HIS A 779 17.86 -28.52 8.51
CA HIS A 779 18.52 -28.00 7.31
C HIS A 779 19.74 -28.84 6.94
N LEU A 780 20.63 -29.12 7.89
CA LEU A 780 21.83 -29.92 7.65
C LEU A 780 21.50 -31.37 7.29
N ASP A 781 20.45 -31.96 7.86
CA ASP A 781 19.96 -33.29 7.46
C ASP A 781 19.52 -33.30 5.98
N HIS A 782 18.84 -32.23 5.53
CA HIS A 782 18.46 -32.07 4.13
C HIS A 782 19.68 -31.88 3.21
N VAL A 783 20.65 -31.05 3.61
CA VAL A 783 21.90 -30.86 2.85
C VAL A 783 22.70 -32.16 2.78
N ALA A 784 22.80 -32.92 3.87
CA ALA A 784 23.51 -34.20 3.91
C ALA A 784 22.88 -35.26 3.00
N ALA A 785 21.56 -35.23 2.84
CA ALA A 785 20.85 -36.12 1.93
C ALA A 785 21.12 -35.79 0.45
N LEU A 786 21.34 -34.51 0.11
CA LEU A 786 21.61 -34.05 -1.25
C LEU A 786 23.10 -34.10 -1.63
N PHE A 787 23.99 -33.91 -0.66
CA PHE A 787 25.45 -33.93 -0.82
C PHE A 787 26.11 -34.94 0.13
N PRO A 788 25.90 -36.27 -0.06
CA PRO A 788 26.41 -37.28 0.86
C PRO A 788 27.94 -37.29 0.92
N GLY A 789 28.49 -37.14 2.14
CA GLY A 789 29.93 -37.23 2.41
C GLY A 789 30.70 -35.91 2.31
N ASP A 790 30.09 -34.80 1.86
CA ASP A 790 30.74 -33.49 1.83
C ASP A 790 30.56 -32.74 3.16
N VAL A 791 31.42 -33.09 4.13
CA VAL A 791 31.39 -32.51 5.48
C VAL A 791 31.72 -31.01 5.48
N ASP A 792 32.54 -30.53 4.53
CA ASP A 792 32.88 -29.11 4.48
C ASP A 792 31.69 -28.29 3.97
N HIS A 793 30.91 -28.82 3.02
CA HIS A 793 29.67 -28.21 2.56
C HIS A 793 28.66 -28.04 3.70
N LEU A 794 28.48 -29.07 4.54
CA LEU A 794 27.65 -28.99 5.75
C LEU A 794 28.14 -27.89 6.70
N ARG A 795 29.46 -27.80 6.92
CA ARG A 795 30.06 -26.79 7.79
C ARG A 795 29.82 -25.37 7.27
N ARG A 796 29.94 -25.14 5.96
CA ARG A 796 29.74 -23.81 5.35
C ARG A 796 28.27 -23.37 5.33
N MET A 797 27.32 -24.30 5.23
CA MET A 797 25.88 -24.00 5.22
C MET A 797 25.23 -23.98 6.62
N SER A 798 25.98 -24.31 7.67
CA SER A 798 25.46 -24.29 9.04
C SER A 798 25.06 -22.88 9.48
N VAL A 799 23.93 -22.77 10.19
CA VAL A 799 23.55 -21.56 10.93
C VAL A 799 24.47 -21.35 12.13
N ILE A 800 25.03 -22.44 12.67
CA ILE A 800 25.93 -22.42 13.83
C ILE A 800 27.38 -22.50 13.33
N GLU A 801 28.12 -21.42 13.53
CA GLU A 801 29.54 -21.35 13.24
C GLU A 801 30.35 -21.83 14.44
N GLU A 802 31.22 -22.82 14.20
CA GLU A 802 32.20 -23.30 15.18
C GLU A 802 33.46 -22.42 15.17
N GLY A 803 34.19 -22.38 16.29
CA GLY A 803 35.41 -21.59 16.46
C GLY A 803 35.74 -21.38 17.94
N ASP A 804 36.55 -20.36 18.26
CA ASP A 804 36.90 -20.02 19.66
C ASP A 804 35.66 -19.77 20.53
N CYS A 805 34.61 -19.19 19.94
CA CYS A 805 33.28 -19.14 20.50
C CYS A 805 32.26 -19.49 19.42
N LYS A 806 31.26 -20.31 19.77
CA LYS A 806 30.16 -20.63 18.85
C LYS A 806 29.33 -19.39 18.55
N ARG A 807 28.96 -19.22 17.28
CA ARG A 807 28.15 -18.07 16.83
C ARG A 807 26.98 -18.51 15.97
N ILE A 808 25.94 -17.71 15.96
CA ILE A 808 24.76 -17.85 15.11
C ILE A 808 24.92 -16.88 13.95
N ASN A 809 24.97 -17.41 12.73
CA ASN A 809 24.99 -16.62 11.51
C ASN A 809 23.55 -16.26 11.10
N MET A 810 23.18 -15.00 11.31
CA MET A 810 21.80 -14.55 11.09
C MET A 810 21.43 -14.48 9.60
N ALA A 811 22.43 -14.29 8.72
CA ALA A 811 22.21 -14.30 7.29
C ALA A 811 21.82 -15.69 6.79
N HIS A 812 22.49 -16.74 7.28
CA HIS A 812 22.11 -18.13 6.97
C HIS A 812 20.70 -18.45 7.47
N LEU A 813 20.36 -18.02 8.70
CA LEU A 813 19.02 -18.17 9.24
C LEU A 813 17.96 -17.52 8.34
N CYS A 814 18.21 -16.30 7.85
CA CYS A 814 17.32 -15.61 6.92
C CYS A 814 17.13 -16.35 5.59
N VAL A 815 18.22 -16.81 4.97
CA VAL A 815 18.18 -17.53 3.68
C VAL A 815 17.41 -18.84 3.80
N ILE A 816 17.62 -19.58 4.89
CA ILE A 816 16.94 -20.86 5.16
C ILE A 816 15.45 -20.65 5.42
N GLY A 817 15.11 -19.67 6.27
CA GLY A 817 13.74 -19.41 6.73
C GLY A 817 12.88 -18.51 5.84
N SER A 818 13.34 -18.14 4.65
CA SER A 818 12.60 -17.29 3.71
C SER A 818 12.31 -18.02 2.39
N HIS A 819 11.21 -17.66 1.72
CA HIS A 819 10.88 -18.15 0.37
C HIS A 819 11.57 -17.34 -0.74
N ALA A 820 12.04 -16.13 -0.45
CA ALA A 820 12.73 -15.26 -1.39
C ALA A 820 13.91 -14.55 -0.71
N VAL A 821 15.02 -14.44 -1.44
CA VAL A 821 16.24 -13.73 -1.05
C VAL A 821 16.62 -12.80 -2.18
N ASN A 822 16.82 -11.51 -1.91
CA ASN A 822 17.19 -10.57 -2.97
C ASN A 822 18.35 -9.65 -2.60
N GLY A 823 19.16 -9.33 -3.62
CA GLY A 823 20.10 -8.22 -3.59
C GLY A 823 19.47 -6.92 -4.11
N VAL A 824 20.23 -5.83 -4.02
CA VAL A 824 19.74 -4.45 -4.16
C VAL A 824 20.28 -3.66 -5.37
N ALA A 825 21.07 -4.34 -6.20
CA ALA A 825 21.52 -3.94 -7.54
C ALA A 825 21.98 -5.20 -8.28
N ARG A 826 21.98 -5.19 -9.61
CA ARG A 826 22.26 -6.38 -10.43
C ARG A 826 23.61 -7.01 -10.06
N ILE A 827 24.69 -6.21 -10.07
CA ILE A 827 26.04 -6.67 -9.72
C ILE A 827 26.11 -7.24 -8.30
N HIS A 828 25.42 -6.62 -7.35
CA HIS A 828 25.37 -7.10 -5.98
C HIS A 828 24.60 -8.43 -5.86
N SER A 829 23.47 -8.58 -6.55
CA SER A 829 22.76 -9.85 -6.62
C SER A 829 23.61 -10.96 -7.23
N GLU A 830 24.44 -10.66 -8.23
CA GLU A 830 25.40 -11.65 -8.77
C GLU A 830 26.48 -12.01 -7.76
N ILE A 831 27.08 -11.03 -7.07
CA ILE A 831 28.07 -11.28 -6.01
C ILE A 831 27.46 -12.15 -4.90
N VAL A 832 26.24 -11.85 -4.47
CA VAL A 832 25.51 -12.63 -3.46
C VAL A 832 25.36 -14.09 -3.89
N LYS A 833 25.04 -14.36 -5.16
CA LYS A 833 24.92 -15.73 -5.71
C LYS A 833 26.25 -16.44 -5.93
N GLN A 834 27.30 -15.70 -6.31
CA GLN A 834 28.59 -16.30 -6.71
C GLN A 834 29.57 -16.45 -5.54
N SER A 835 29.40 -15.68 -4.47
CA SER A 835 30.31 -15.67 -3.32
C SER A 835 29.59 -15.91 -1.99
N VAL A 836 28.84 -14.91 -1.49
CA VAL A 836 28.33 -14.89 -0.10
C VAL A 836 27.40 -16.06 0.21
N PHE A 837 26.47 -16.37 -0.70
CA PHE A 837 25.49 -17.45 -0.54
C PHE A 837 25.57 -18.48 -1.66
N LYS A 838 26.78 -18.72 -2.18
CA LYS A 838 27.01 -19.65 -3.30
C LYS A 838 26.40 -21.04 -3.04
N ASP A 839 26.74 -21.66 -1.91
CA ASP A 839 26.26 -23.00 -1.55
C ASP A 839 24.71 -23.02 -1.42
N PHE A 840 24.09 -21.95 -0.90
CA PHE A 840 22.62 -21.84 -0.82
C PHE A 840 21.96 -21.63 -2.18
N TYR A 841 22.60 -20.91 -3.09
CA TYR A 841 22.10 -20.71 -4.46
C TYR A 841 22.17 -22.02 -5.27
N GLU A 842 23.20 -22.83 -5.05
CA GLU A 842 23.30 -24.18 -5.65
C GLU A 842 22.17 -25.10 -5.14
N LEU A 843 21.73 -24.92 -3.89
CA LEU A 843 20.65 -25.70 -3.26
C LEU A 843 19.24 -25.27 -3.71
N GLU A 844 18.93 -23.97 -3.65
CA GLU A 844 17.59 -23.40 -3.91
C GLU A 844 17.70 -22.17 -4.83
N PRO A 845 18.05 -22.33 -6.12
CA PRO A 845 18.34 -21.22 -7.03
C PRO A 845 17.14 -20.28 -7.25
N GLU A 846 15.92 -20.82 -7.22
CA GLU A 846 14.67 -20.10 -7.45
C GLU A 846 14.38 -19.02 -6.38
N LYS A 847 14.99 -19.13 -5.19
CA LYS A 847 14.85 -18.13 -4.13
C LYS A 847 15.54 -16.82 -4.46
N PHE A 848 16.61 -16.84 -5.24
CA PHE A 848 17.53 -15.72 -5.38
C PHE A 848 17.09 -14.76 -6.49
N GLN A 849 16.77 -13.53 -6.10
CA GLN A 849 16.27 -12.49 -7.00
C GLN A 849 17.13 -11.22 -6.95
N ASN A 850 16.81 -10.29 -7.86
CA ASN A 850 17.28 -8.92 -7.82
C ASN A 850 16.10 -7.96 -7.70
N LYS A 851 16.28 -6.93 -6.87
CA LYS A 851 15.38 -5.77 -6.81
C LYS A 851 16.24 -4.52 -6.66
N THR A 852 16.64 -3.92 -7.78
CA THR A 852 17.45 -2.70 -7.75
C THR A 852 16.74 -1.62 -6.93
N ASN A 853 17.47 -0.99 -6.00
CA ASN A 853 16.93 0.10 -5.20
C ASN A 853 16.36 1.25 -6.04
N GLY A 854 15.60 2.11 -5.37
CA GLY A 854 15.06 3.33 -5.95
C GLY A 854 14.82 4.41 -4.91
N ILE A 855 14.53 5.61 -5.38
CA ILE A 855 14.22 6.79 -4.57
C ILE A 855 12.85 7.35 -4.94
N THR A 856 12.15 7.93 -3.98
CA THR A 856 10.86 8.57 -4.26
C THR A 856 11.07 9.91 -5.00
N PRO A 857 10.48 10.11 -6.19
CA PRO A 857 10.53 11.40 -6.90
C PRO A 857 9.79 12.52 -6.17
N ARG A 858 8.85 12.20 -5.25
CA ARG A 858 8.12 13.22 -4.48
C ARG A 858 9.07 14.03 -3.62
N ARG A 859 9.90 13.35 -2.81
CA ARG A 859 10.89 14.05 -1.95
C ARG A 859 12.11 14.51 -2.74
N TRP A 860 12.64 13.65 -3.61
CA TRP A 860 13.95 13.86 -4.24
C TRP A 860 13.92 14.59 -5.58
N LEU A 861 12.77 15.16 -5.96
CA LEU A 861 12.65 16.07 -7.10
C LEU A 861 11.60 17.15 -6.81
N LEU A 862 10.33 16.76 -6.61
CA LEU A 862 9.23 17.72 -6.47
C LEU A 862 9.38 18.61 -5.23
N LEU A 863 9.73 18.03 -4.08
CA LEU A 863 9.94 18.77 -2.83
C LEU A 863 11.27 19.53 -2.83
N CYS A 864 12.38 18.86 -3.10
CA CYS A 864 13.70 19.48 -2.91
C CYS A 864 14.17 20.36 -4.07
N ASN A 865 13.58 20.21 -5.26
CA ASN A 865 13.99 20.93 -6.46
C ASN A 865 12.77 21.33 -7.33
N PRO A 866 11.85 22.13 -6.77
CA PRO A 866 10.61 22.51 -7.45
C PRO A 866 10.89 23.21 -8.79
N GLY A 867 11.90 24.07 -8.88
CA GLY A 867 12.27 24.73 -10.14
C GLY A 867 12.64 23.77 -11.27
N LEU A 868 13.29 22.64 -10.96
CA LEU A 868 13.56 21.60 -11.97
C LEU A 868 12.29 20.81 -12.29
N ALA A 869 11.46 20.50 -11.29
CA ALA A 869 10.20 19.81 -11.50
C ALA A 869 9.29 20.63 -12.44
N ASP A 870 9.13 21.93 -12.19
CA ASP A 870 8.33 22.85 -13.02
C ASP A 870 8.86 22.92 -14.46
N THR A 871 10.19 23.06 -14.62
CA THR A 871 10.82 23.06 -15.95
C THR A 871 10.52 21.77 -16.74
N ILE A 872 10.43 20.62 -16.06
CA ILE A 872 10.07 19.34 -16.69
C ILE A 872 8.57 19.29 -16.98
N VAL A 873 7.72 19.71 -16.03
CA VAL A 873 6.26 19.77 -16.19
C VAL A 873 5.88 20.60 -17.41
N GLU A 874 6.52 21.76 -17.63
CA GLU A 874 6.29 22.60 -18.81
C GLU A 874 6.55 21.89 -20.15
N LYS A 875 7.45 20.90 -20.16
CA LYS A 875 7.83 20.17 -21.38
C LYS A 875 7.04 18.88 -21.59
N ILE A 876 6.73 18.14 -20.53
CA ILE A 876 6.17 16.78 -20.64
C ILE A 876 4.93 16.52 -19.78
N GLY A 877 4.43 17.51 -19.03
CA GLY A 877 3.29 17.41 -18.11
C GLY A 877 3.64 16.78 -16.75
N GLU A 878 2.65 16.68 -15.86
CA GLU A 878 2.82 16.17 -14.48
C GLU A 878 2.91 14.64 -14.34
N GLY A 879 2.66 13.88 -15.42
CA GLY A 879 2.55 12.42 -15.37
C GLY A 879 3.79 11.70 -14.83
N PHE A 880 4.98 12.32 -14.91
CA PHE A 880 6.22 11.71 -14.43
C PHE A 880 6.32 11.62 -12.89
N LEU A 881 5.47 12.34 -12.15
CA LEU A 881 5.53 12.38 -10.68
C LEU A 881 5.10 11.06 -10.03
N THR A 882 4.25 10.29 -10.73
CA THR A 882 3.85 8.92 -10.36
C THR A 882 4.38 7.87 -11.33
N ASP A 883 4.87 8.26 -12.52
CA ASP A 883 5.51 7.38 -13.48
C ASP A 883 6.81 7.99 -14.03
N LEU A 884 7.89 7.84 -13.26
CA LEU A 884 9.19 8.46 -13.56
C LEU A 884 9.79 7.97 -14.91
N SER A 885 9.29 6.89 -15.49
CA SER A 885 9.73 6.41 -16.81
C SER A 885 9.49 7.43 -17.93
N GLN A 886 8.51 8.34 -17.74
CA GLN A 886 8.19 9.39 -18.70
C GLN A 886 9.28 10.43 -18.88
N LEU A 887 10.27 10.52 -17.97
CA LEU A 887 11.42 11.41 -18.14
C LEU A 887 12.19 11.12 -19.45
N LYS A 888 12.08 9.92 -20.02
CA LYS A 888 12.66 9.59 -21.35
C LYS A 888 12.15 10.51 -22.47
N LYS A 889 10.97 11.13 -22.31
CA LYS A 889 10.41 12.14 -23.24
C LYS A 889 11.28 13.41 -23.36
N LEU A 890 12.24 13.63 -22.46
CA LEU A 890 13.21 14.73 -22.54
C LEU A 890 14.35 14.46 -23.52
N LEU A 891 14.62 13.20 -23.90
CA LEU A 891 15.73 12.86 -24.81
C LEU A 891 15.64 13.55 -26.19
N PRO A 892 14.48 13.59 -26.87
CA PRO A 892 14.33 14.33 -28.13
C PRO A 892 14.57 15.84 -27.97
N LEU A 893 14.41 16.37 -26.76
CA LEU A 893 14.55 17.80 -26.44
C LEU A 893 15.98 18.17 -25.99
N VAL A 894 16.94 17.25 -26.01
CA VAL A 894 18.32 17.51 -25.53
C VAL A 894 19.04 18.63 -26.31
N ASN A 895 18.59 18.93 -27.53
CA ASN A 895 19.13 20.03 -28.35
C ASN A 895 18.23 21.28 -28.34
N ASP A 896 17.17 21.30 -27.54
CA ASP A 896 16.31 22.47 -27.36
C ASP A 896 17.06 23.53 -26.55
N GLU A 897 17.35 24.68 -27.17
CA GLU A 897 18.16 25.73 -26.53
C GLU A 897 17.46 26.38 -25.33
N ALA A 898 16.12 26.40 -25.31
CA ALA A 898 15.37 26.87 -24.16
C ALA A 898 15.54 25.92 -22.97
N LEU A 899 15.30 24.62 -23.16
CA LEU A 899 15.49 23.60 -22.12
C LEU A 899 16.92 23.58 -21.57
N ILE A 900 17.94 23.67 -22.44
CA ILE A 900 19.34 23.75 -22.01
C ILE A 900 19.56 24.96 -21.09
N ARG A 901 19.10 26.14 -21.51
CA ARG A 901 19.24 27.36 -20.71
C ARG A 901 18.48 27.26 -19.39
N ASP A 902 17.26 26.74 -19.40
CA ASP A 902 16.38 26.72 -18.24
C ASP A 902 16.88 25.71 -17.20
N VAL A 903 17.35 24.52 -17.60
CA VAL A 903 18.01 23.55 -16.71
C VAL A 903 19.30 24.11 -16.10
N ALA A 904 20.12 24.79 -16.90
CA ALA A 904 21.34 25.43 -16.39
C ALA A 904 21.04 26.56 -15.40
N LYS A 905 19.99 27.35 -15.66
CA LYS A 905 19.51 28.42 -14.79
C LYS A 905 19.08 27.87 -13.43
N VAL A 906 18.23 26.83 -13.41
CA VAL A 906 17.78 26.18 -12.17
C VAL A 906 18.96 25.66 -11.35
N LYS A 907 19.95 25.01 -12.00
CA LYS A 907 21.17 24.56 -11.30
C LYS A 907 21.91 25.73 -10.65
N GLN A 908 22.05 26.85 -11.36
CA GLN A 908 22.74 28.03 -10.84
C GLN A 908 21.98 28.68 -9.67
N GLU A 909 20.64 28.72 -9.72
CA GLU A 909 19.79 29.21 -8.63
C GLU A 909 19.92 28.33 -7.39
N ASN A 910 19.89 27.01 -7.54
CA ASN A 910 20.11 26.07 -6.44
C ASN A 910 21.49 26.26 -5.79
N LYS A 911 22.54 26.49 -6.61
CA LYS A 911 23.89 26.79 -6.12
C LYS A 911 23.96 28.11 -5.35
N LEU A 912 23.24 29.14 -5.80
CA LEU A 912 23.15 30.42 -5.09
C LEU A 912 22.41 30.26 -3.75
N LYS A 913 21.25 29.57 -3.74
CA LYS A 913 20.48 29.29 -2.51
C LYS A 913 21.32 28.52 -1.50
N PHE A 914 22.05 27.50 -1.95
CA PHE A 914 22.93 26.72 -1.09
C PHE A 914 24.15 27.51 -0.58
N SER A 915 24.74 28.37 -1.41
CA SER A 915 25.84 29.25 -0.99
C SER A 915 25.39 30.24 0.09
N ALA A 916 24.21 30.83 -0.07
CA ALA A 916 23.61 31.72 0.92
C ALA A 916 23.30 30.99 2.23
N PHE A 917 22.81 29.75 2.16
CA PHE A 917 22.61 28.89 3.32
C PHE A 917 23.93 28.63 4.08
N LEU A 918 25.01 28.28 3.37
CA LEU A 918 26.32 28.06 4.01
C LEU A 918 26.89 29.33 4.66
N GLU A 919 26.69 30.48 4.04
CA GLU A 919 27.12 31.77 4.60
C GLU A 919 26.28 32.16 5.84
N LYS A 920 24.96 31.89 5.82
CA LYS A 920 24.05 32.16 6.94
C LYS A 920 24.35 31.26 8.13
N GLU A 921 24.36 29.94 7.92
CA GLU A 921 24.41 28.95 9.00
C GLU A 921 25.83 28.66 9.47
N TYR A 922 26.77 28.48 8.54
CA TYR A 922 28.14 28.05 8.85
C TYR A 922 29.17 29.16 8.74
N LYS A 923 28.77 30.37 8.33
CA LYS A 923 29.66 31.53 8.11
C LYS A 923 30.77 31.26 7.09
N VAL A 924 30.51 30.37 6.13
CA VAL A 924 31.45 30.01 5.07
C VAL A 924 30.98 30.60 3.75
N LYS A 925 31.78 31.51 3.19
CA LYS A 925 31.55 32.06 1.86
C LYS A 925 32.20 31.17 0.79
N ILE A 926 31.42 30.79 -0.21
CA ILE A 926 31.89 30.00 -1.37
C ILE A 926 31.55 30.69 -2.68
N ASN A 927 32.26 30.32 -3.75
CA ASN A 927 32.03 30.87 -5.09
C ASN A 927 30.96 30.06 -5.83
N PRO A 928 29.74 30.59 -6.07
CA PRO A 928 28.67 29.85 -6.75
C PRO A 928 28.93 29.63 -8.25
N SER A 929 29.95 30.26 -8.84
CA SER A 929 30.39 30.00 -10.22
C SER A 929 31.40 28.86 -10.32
N SER A 930 31.92 28.37 -9.20
CA SER A 930 32.78 27.17 -9.17
C SER A 930 31.95 25.90 -9.39
N MET A 931 32.60 24.83 -9.85
CA MET A 931 32.00 23.49 -9.87
C MET A 931 31.76 23.00 -8.44
N PHE A 932 30.53 22.63 -8.12
CA PHE A 932 30.19 22.02 -6.83
C PHE A 932 30.44 20.51 -6.90
N ASP A 933 31.55 20.08 -6.31
CA ASP A 933 32.02 18.69 -6.27
C ASP A 933 31.65 18.07 -4.92
N VAL A 934 30.64 17.21 -4.90
CA VAL A 934 29.94 16.81 -3.68
C VAL A 934 30.10 15.31 -3.39
N HIS A 935 30.62 14.99 -2.20
CA HIS A 935 30.76 13.66 -1.65
C HIS A 935 30.04 13.55 -0.30
N VAL A 936 28.72 13.34 -0.34
CA VAL A 936 27.89 13.20 0.88
C VAL A 936 27.35 11.79 1.07
N LYS A 937 27.81 11.14 2.14
CA LYS A 937 27.42 9.78 2.58
C LYS A 937 28.08 9.49 3.93
N ARG A 938 27.66 8.43 4.63
CA ARG A 938 28.37 7.98 5.86
C ARG A 938 29.87 7.86 5.61
N ILE A 939 30.68 8.24 6.61
CA ILE A 939 32.14 8.14 6.49
C ILE A 939 32.55 6.70 6.75
N HIS A 940 33.18 6.08 5.75
CA HIS A 940 33.63 4.69 5.82
C HIS A 940 34.78 4.47 4.83
N GLU A 941 35.77 3.66 5.19
CA GLU A 941 36.94 3.38 4.36
C GLU A 941 36.59 2.90 2.94
N TYR A 942 35.64 1.96 2.77
CA TYR A 942 35.19 1.48 1.44
C TYR A 942 34.56 2.55 0.54
N LYS A 943 34.03 3.64 1.12
CA LYS A 943 33.45 4.77 0.38
C LYS A 943 34.52 5.75 -0.10
N ARG A 944 35.77 5.56 0.34
CA ARG A 944 36.98 6.21 -0.14
C ARG A 944 36.93 7.74 -0.16
N GLN A 945 36.41 8.36 0.91
CA GLN A 945 36.63 9.80 1.13
C GLN A 945 38.15 10.15 1.14
N LEU A 946 39.01 9.21 1.53
CA LEU A 946 40.48 9.33 1.41
C LEU A 946 40.96 9.48 -0.03
N LEU A 947 40.39 8.76 -1.00
CA LEU A 947 40.73 8.92 -2.42
C LEU A 947 40.41 10.35 -2.90
N ASN A 948 39.27 10.89 -2.46
CA ASN A 948 38.92 12.29 -2.73
C ASN A 948 39.90 13.25 -2.06
N CYS A 949 40.32 12.99 -0.81
CA CYS A 949 41.33 13.81 -0.12
C CYS A 949 42.66 13.86 -0.89
N LEU A 950 43.15 12.72 -1.38
CA LEU A 950 44.38 12.67 -2.18
C LEU A 950 44.26 13.52 -3.45
N HIS A 951 43.12 13.44 -4.15
CA HIS A 951 42.88 14.30 -5.32
C HIS A 951 42.84 15.79 -4.97
N ILE A 952 42.21 16.18 -3.86
CA ILE A 952 42.20 17.58 -3.38
C ILE A 952 43.62 18.08 -3.14
N ILE A 953 44.46 17.28 -2.48
CA ILE A 953 45.87 17.60 -2.23
C ILE A 953 46.63 17.73 -3.55
N THR A 954 46.37 16.86 -4.52
CA THR A 954 46.98 16.93 -5.86
C THR A 954 46.59 18.20 -6.60
N LEU A 955 45.31 18.62 -6.55
CA LEU A 955 44.87 19.89 -7.11
C LEU A 955 45.56 21.08 -6.43
N TYR A 956 45.64 21.07 -5.09
CA TYR A 956 46.34 22.09 -4.31
C TYR A 956 47.81 22.18 -4.72
N ASN A 957 48.52 21.06 -4.80
CA ASN A 957 49.94 21.02 -5.19
C ASN A 957 50.17 21.51 -6.63
N ARG A 958 49.31 21.11 -7.57
CA ARG A 958 49.37 21.59 -8.97
C ARG A 958 49.13 23.10 -9.07
N LEU A 959 48.16 23.63 -8.31
CA LEU A 959 47.88 25.07 -8.22
C LEU A 959 49.07 25.85 -7.62
N LYS A 960 49.73 25.30 -6.60
CA LYS A 960 50.90 25.94 -5.98
C LYS A 960 52.13 25.89 -6.88
N LYS A 961 52.30 24.82 -7.64
CA LYS A 961 53.42 24.64 -8.58
C LYS A 961 53.34 25.60 -9.77
N ASP A 962 52.13 25.83 -10.30
CA ASP A 962 51.90 26.80 -11.37
C ASP A 962 50.67 27.68 -11.06
N PRO A 963 50.85 28.76 -10.28
CA PRO A 963 49.76 29.66 -9.90
C PRO A 963 49.13 30.42 -11.07
N THR A 964 49.80 30.49 -12.23
CA THR A 964 49.36 31.28 -13.39
C THR A 964 48.48 30.48 -14.35
N LYS A 965 48.54 29.15 -14.29
CA LYS A 965 47.73 28.28 -15.13
C LYS A 965 46.23 28.43 -14.85
N ALA A 966 45.43 28.34 -15.90
CA ALA A 966 43.98 28.40 -15.81
C ALA A 966 43.40 27.06 -15.31
N PHE A 967 42.85 27.06 -14.10
CA PHE A 967 42.14 25.93 -13.50
C PHE A 967 40.63 26.20 -13.46
N VAL A 968 39.82 25.15 -13.61
CA VAL A 968 38.38 25.25 -13.33
C VAL A 968 38.21 25.43 -11.83
N PRO A 969 37.57 26.51 -11.35
CA PRO A 969 37.35 26.69 -9.92
C PRO A 969 36.47 25.57 -9.35
N ARG A 970 36.82 25.02 -8.19
CA ARG A 970 36.06 23.95 -7.52
C ARG A 970 35.74 24.29 -6.06
N THR A 971 34.51 24.02 -5.65
CA THR A 971 34.14 23.90 -4.24
C THR A 971 33.86 22.44 -3.95
N VAL A 972 34.82 21.78 -3.29
CA VAL A 972 34.72 20.38 -2.90
C VAL A 972 34.05 20.29 -1.54
N MET A 973 32.94 19.56 -1.46
CA MET A 973 32.12 19.41 -0.27
C MET A 973 32.07 17.94 0.13
N ILE A 974 32.52 17.63 1.34
CA ILE A 974 32.44 16.29 1.91
C ILE A 974 31.53 16.35 3.13
N GLY A 975 30.57 15.44 3.25
CA GLY A 975 29.64 15.42 4.37
C GLY A 975 29.26 14.00 4.78
N GLY A 976 29.16 13.75 6.08
CA GLY A 976 28.85 12.43 6.58
C GLY A 976 29.16 12.27 8.06
N LYS A 977 28.44 11.35 8.70
CA LYS A 977 28.69 10.94 10.09
C LYS A 977 29.62 9.71 10.11
N ALA A 978 30.56 9.68 11.05
CA ALA A 978 31.31 8.47 11.41
C ALA A 978 30.62 7.78 12.59
N ALA A 979 30.58 6.44 12.62
CA ALA A 979 30.06 5.74 13.79
C ALA A 979 30.90 6.09 15.04
N PRO A 980 30.32 6.20 16.25
CA PRO A 980 31.03 6.72 17.42
C PRO A 980 32.28 5.90 17.78
N GLY A 981 32.23 4.57 17.60
CA GLY A 981 33.33 3.64 17.84
C GLY A 981 34.33 3.50 16.69
N TYR A 982 34.11 4.15 15.54
CA TYR A 982 34.92 3.95 14.34
C TYR A 982 36.05 4.99 14.26
N HIS A 983 37.19 4.66 14.86
CA HIS A 983 38.36 5.54 14.93
C HIS A 983 38.84 6.03 13.56
N MET A 984 39.10 5.14 12.60
CA MET A 984 39.61 5.52 11.28
C MET A 984 38.66 6.47 10.54
N ALA A 985 37.34 6.24 10.62
CA ALA A 985 36.35 7.16 10.04
C ALA A 985 36.40 8.56 10.67
N LYS A 986 36.59 8.68 11.99
CA LYS A 986 36.82 9.97 12.66
C LYS A 986 38.13 10.63 12.23
N MET A 987 39.20 9.85 12.05
CA MET A 987 40.47 10.34 11.50
C MET A 987 40.31 10.93 10.10
N ILE A 988 39.49 10.31 9.24
CA ILE A 988 39.18 10.82 7.91
C ILE A 988 38.47 12.18 7.98
N ILE A 989 37.49 12.33 8.87
CA ILE A 989 36.83 13.64 9.11
C ILE A 989 37.85 14.70 9.52
N LYS A 990 38.74 14.35 10.47
CA LYS A 990 39.81 15.24 10.92
C LYS A 990 40.77 15.61 9.80
N LEU A 991 41.10 14.68 8.91
CA LEU A 991 41.95 14.94 7.75
C LEU A 991 41.28 15.91 6.77
N VAL A 992 40.01 15.68 6.43
CA VAL A 992 39.25 16.57 5.53
C VAL A 992 39.23 18.00 6.05
N THR A 993 38.89 18.19 7.32
CA THR A 993 38.83 19.54 7.93
C THR A 993 40.20 20.19 8.00
N SER A 994 41.26 19.42 8.24
CA SER A 994 42.64 19.92 8.30
C SER A 994 43.18 20.31 6.92
N ILE A 995 42.87 19.54 5.88
CA ILE A 995 43.13 19.90 4.48
C ILE A 995 42.39 21.20 4.15
N GLY A 996 41.10 21.29 4.48
CA GLY A 996 40.31 22.49 4.24
C GLY A 996 40.85 23.71 4.96
N ASN A 997 41.36 23.57 6.17
CA ASN A 997 41.98 24.67 6.89
C ASN A 997 43.21 25.24 6.16
N VAL A 998 44.06 24.39 5.57
CA VAL A 998 45.22 24.85 4.80
C VAL A 998 44.78 25.45 3.46
N VAL A 999 43.95 24.73 2.69
CA VAL A 999 43.54 25.13 1.34
C VAL A 999 42.73 26.43 1.35
N ASN A 1000 41.76 26.56 2.25
CA ASN A 1000 40.83 27.69 2.26
C ASN A 1000 41.48 29.02 2.66
N HIS A 1001 42.61 28.97 3.38
CA HIS A 1001 43.35 30.14 3.87
C HIS A 1001 44.63 30.45 3.08
N ASP A 1002 44.96 29.66 2.04
CA ASP A 1002 46.11 29.95 1.19
C ASP A 1002 45.78 31.08 0.20
N PRO A 1003 46.43 32.26 0.30
CA PRO A 1003 46.12 33.40 -0.56
C PRO A 1003 46.47 33.16 -2.02
N VAL A 1004 47.38 32.23 -2.32
CA VAL A 1004 47.70 31.85 -3.71
C VAL A 1004 46.52 31.09 -4.31
N VAL A 1005 45.82 30.26 -3.53
CA VAL A 1005 44.67 29.49 -4.02
C VAL A 1005 43.47 30.40 -4.29
N GLY A 1006 43.16 31.31 -3.37
CA GLY A 1006 42.02 32.22 -3.48
C GLY A 1006 40.68 31.46 -3.54
N ASP A 1007 39.86 31.76 -4.56
CA ASP A 1007 38.56 31.14 -4.80
C ASP A 1007 38.59 30.01 -5.85
N ARG A 1008 39.79 29.57 -6.25
CA ARG A 1008 39.97 28.51 -7.25
C ARG A 1008 39.76 27.11 -6.67
N LEU A 1009 40.03 26.92 -5.39
CA LEU A 1009 39.76 25.68 -4.69
C LEU A 1009 39.29 25.98 -3.27
N LYS A 1010 38.11 25.50 -2.91
CA LYS A 1010 37.59 25.49 -1.54
C LYS A 1010 37.25 24.07 -1.13
N VAL A 1011 37.49 23.72 0.13
CA VAL A 1011 37.22 22.40 0.69
C VAL A 1011 36.38 22.58 1.96
N ILE A 1012 35.14 22.14 1.90
CA ILE A 1012 34.14 22.34 2.96
C ILE A 1012 33.72 20.98 3.51
N PHE A 1013 33.77 20.83 4.83
CA PHE A 1013 33.11 19.71 5.50
C PHE A 1013 31.70 20.13 5.91
N LEU A 1014 30.68 19.43 5.43
CA LEU A 1014 29.28 19.69 5.74
C LEU A 1014 28.91 19.01 7.05
N GLU A 1015 28.87 19.80 8.13
CA GLU A 1015 28.49 19.35 9.48
C GLU A 1015 27.05 18.79 9.50
N ASN A 1016 26.87 17.71 10.27
CA ASN A 1016 25.58 17.10 10.59
C ASN A 1016 24.74 16.73 9.35
N TYR A 1017 25.37 16.05 8.39
CA TYR A 1017 24.68 15.52 7.21
C TYR A 1017 23.49 14.64 7.60
N ARG A 1018 22.32 15.04 7.11
CA ARG A 1018 20.99 14.47 7.38
C ARG A 1018 20.06 14.70 6.20
N VAL A 1019 18.81 14.25 6.29
CA VAL A 1019 17.86 14.31 5.16
C VAL A 1019 17.59 15.75 4.76
N SER A 1020 17.30 16.66 5.70
CA SER A 1020 17.08 18.08 5.39
C SER A 1020 18.31 18.79 4.78
N LEU A 1021 19.53 18.37 5.14
CA LEU A 1021 20.75 18.89 4.47
C LEU A 1021 20.94 18.29 3.08
N ALA A 1022 20.58 17.01 2.90
CA ALA A 1022 20.62 16.33 1.62
C ALA A 1022 19.67 16.99 0.60
N GLU A 1023 18.47 17.36 1.04
CA GLU A 1023 17.48 18.10 0.24
C GLU A 1023 18.01 19.45 -0.26
N LYS A 1024 18.98 20.06 0.43
CA LYS A 1024 19.61 21.33 0.01
C LYS A 1024 20.83 21.14 -0.89
N VAL A 1025 21.73 20.23 -0.53
CA VAL A 1025 23.02 20.06 -1.24
C VAL A 1025 22.87 19.29 -2.57
N ILE A 1026 21.93 18.34 -2.66
CA ILE A 1026 21.77 17.50 -3.85
C ILE A 1026 21.33 18.32 -5.07
N PRO A 1027 20.30 19.20 -4.98
CA PRO A 1027 19.92 20.07 -6.10
C PRO A 1027 21.03 21.03 -6.55
N ALA A 1028 21.95 21.39 -5.66
CA ALA A 1028 23.05 22.32 -5.92
C ALA A 1028 24.31 21.67 -6.53
N ALA A 1029 24.44 20.34 -6.49
CA ALA A 1029 25.67 19.69 -6.94
C ALA A 1029 25.82 19.67 -8.46
N ASP A 1030 27.05 19.89 -8.93
CA ASP A 1030 27.44 19.69 -10.32
C ASP A 1030 28.03 18.29 -10.54
N LEU A 1031 28.92 17.87 -9.63
CA LEU A 1031 29.60 16.58 -9.69
C LEU A 1031 29.27 15.74 -8.45
N SER A 1032 28.86 14.50 -8.69
CA SER A 1032 28.47 13.50 -7.69
C SER A 1032 29.58 12.46 -7.54
N GLN A 1033 30.16 12.36 -6.34
CA GLN A 1033 31.26 11.45 -6.02
C GLN A 1033 30.74 10.07 -5.58
N GLN A 1034 30.86 9.08 -6.46
CA GLN A 1034 30.39 7.70 -6.25
C GLN A 1034 31.54 6.70 -6.40
N ILE A 1035 32.57 6.90 -5.57
CA ILE A 1035 33.90 6.34 -5.76
C ILE A 1035 34.21 5.15 -4.84
N SER A 1036 33.24 4.31 -4.49
CA SER A 1036 33.52 3.11 -3.69
C SER A 1036 34.43 2.12 -4.43
N THR A 1037 35.13 1.25 -3.71
CA THR A 1037 35.89 0.16 -4.34
C THR A 1037 34.90 -0.82 -4.99
N ALA A 1038 35.15 -1.24 -6.23
CA ALA A 1038 34.24 -2.14 -6.94
C ALA A 1038 33.95 -3.41 -6.13
N GLY A 1039 32.67 -3.77 -6.01
CA GLY A 1039 32.19 -4.92 -5.24
C GLY A 1039 31.85 -4.62 -3.78
N THR A 1040 31.99 -3.37 -3.30
CA THR A 1040 31.78 -3.02 -1.88
C THR A 1040 30.50 -2.25 -1.60
N GLU A 1041 30.08 -1.34 -2.49
CA GLU A 1041 28.78 -0.66 -2.35
C GLU A 1041 27.69 -1.52 -3.00
N ALA A 1042 26.81 -2.08 -2.19
CA ALA A 1042 25.75 -2.96 -2.66
C ALA A 1042 24.84 -2.33 -3.73
N SER A 1043 24.61 -1.01 -3.65
CA SER A 1043 23.78 -0.28 -4.61
C SER A 1043 24.11 1.20 -4.58
N GLY A 1044 23.92 1.83 -3.42
CA GLY A 1044 23.94 3.29 -3.29
C GLY A 1044 22.63 3.90 -3.76
N THR A 1045 22.09 4.85 -2.99
CA THR A 1045 20.88 5.61 -3.38
C THR A 1045 21.15 7.11 -3.52
N GLY A 1046 22.30 7.60 -3.02
CA GLY A 1046 22.71 8.99 -3.21
C GLY A 1046 23.00 9.30 -4.68
N ASN A 1047 23.67 8.37 -5.37
CA ASN A 1047 23.93 8.40 -6.81
C ASN A 1047 22.67 8.66 -7.64
N MET A 1048 21.57 7.96 -7.36
CA MET A 1048 20.27 8.14 -8.02
C MET A 1048 19.70 9.55 -7.79
N LYS A 1049 19.82 10.09 -6.58
CA LYS A 1049 19.31 11.44 -6.24
C LYS A 1049 20.06 12.52 -7.01
N PHE A 1050 21.38 12.39 -7.07
CA PHE A 1050 22.23 13.30 -7.82
C PHE A 1050 21.95 13.25 -9.32
N MET A 1051 21.79 12.05 -9.89
CA MET A 1051 21.45 11.86 -11.30
C MET A 1051 20.11 12.54 -11.65
N LEU A 1052 19.08 12.32 -10.84
CA LEU A 1052 17.76 12.93 -11.03
C LEU A 1052 17.77 14.47 -10.91
N ASN A 1053 18.65 15.01 -10.05
CA ASN A 1053 18.79 16.46 -9.84
C ASN A 1053 19.83 17.13 -10.74
N GLY A 1054 20.32 16.42 -11.76
CA GLY A 1054 21.18 16.99 -12.79
C GLY A 1054 22.62 17.24 -12.36
N ALA A 1055 23.17 16.40 -11.50
CA ALA A 1055 24.62 16.31 -11.29
C ALA A 1055 25.20 15.17 -12.16
N LEU A 1056 26.36 15.39 -12.78
CA LEU A 1056 27.10 14.32 -13.46
C LEU A 1056 27.81 13.45 -12.43
N THR A 1057 27.90 12.15 -12.72
CA THR A 1057 28.49 11.18 -11.78
C THR A 1057 29.93 10.87 -12.18
N ILE A 1058 30.85 10.99 -11.23
CA ILE A 1058 32.17 10.35 -11.29
C ILE A 1058 32.19 9.16 -10.33
N GLY A 1059 32.50 7.98 -10.84
CA GLY A 1059 32.37 6.77 -10.05
C GLY A 1059 33.00 5.53 -10.65
N THR A 1060 33.09 4.51 -9.82
CA THR A 1060 33.50 3.15 -10.23
C THR A 1060 32.33 2.36 -10.77
N MET A 1061 32.61 1.26 -11.46
CA MET A 1061 31.61 0.26 -11.87
C MET A 1061 31.17 -0.60 -10.67
N ASP A 1062 30.52 0.03 -9.71
CA ASP A 1062 30.08 -0.55 -8.45
C ASP A 1062 28.60 -0.28 -8.17
N GLY A 1063 27.93 -1.21 -7.47
CA GLY A 1063 26.52 -1.09 -7.11
C GLY A 1063 25.61 -0.66 -8.27
N ALA A 1064 24.76 0.34 -8.03
CA ALA A 1064 23.83 0.87 -9.02
C ALA A 1064 24.50 1.82 -10.05
N ASN A 1065 25.78 2.20 -9.89
CA ASN A 1065 26.46 3.02 -10.89
C ASN A 1065 26.54 2.28 -12.24
N VAL A 1066 26.68 0.95 -12.22
CA VAL A 1066 26.67 0.10 -13.41
C VAL A 1066 25.36 0.27 -14.19
N GLU A 1067 24.24 0.21 -13.49
CA GLU A 1067 22.91 0.36 -14.10
C GLU A 1067 22.64 1.80 -14.52
N MET A 1068 23.17 2.80 -13.80
CA MET A 1068 23.08 4.21 -14.20
C MET A 1068 23.85 4.47 -15.50
N ALA A 1069 25.03 3.87 -15.65
CA ALA A 1069 25.82 3.95 -16.88
C ALA A 1069 25.14 3.21 -18.04
N GLU A 1070 24.46 2.09 -17.78
CA GLU A 1070 23.67 1.35 -18.76
C GLU A 1070 22.48 2.20 -19.27
N GLU A 1071 21.72 2.84 -18.37
CA GLU A 1071 20.54 3.64 -18.77
C GLU A 1071 20.92 4.96 -19.45
N ALA A 1072 21.92 5.68 -18.95
CA ALA A 1072 22.30 6.98 -19.48
C ALA A 1072 23.27 6.91 -20.66
N GLY A 1073 23.88 5.76 -20.91
CA GLY A 1073 25.05 5.62 -21.78
C GLY A 1073 26.34 5.97 -21.04
N ALA A 1074 27.33 5.09 -21.12
CA ALA A 1074 28.60 5.21 -20.39
C ALA A 1074 29.35 6.50 -20.73
N GLU A 1075 29.16 7.04 -21.94
CA GLU A 1075 29.75 8.31 -22.36
C GLU A 1075 29.20 9.52 -21.59
N ASN A 1076 28.03 9.39 -20.93
CA ASN A 1076 27.38 10.48 -20.18
C ASN A 1076 27.69 10.43 -18.68
N LEU A 1077 28.53 9.48 -18.24
CA LEU A 1077 29.10 9.39 -16.90
C LEU A 1077 30.64 9.42 -16.98
N PHE A 1078 31.27 9.70 -15.84
CA PHE A 1078 32.72 9.67 -15.68
C PHE A 1078 33.13 8.40 -14.93
N ILE A 1079 33.22 7.29 -15.65
CA ILE A 1079 33.60 5.99 -15.09
C ILE A 1079 35.12 5.82 -15.06
N PHE A 1080 35.66 5.34 -13.93
CA PHE A 1080 37.10 5.08 -13.76
C PHE A 1080 37.38 3.89 -12.82
N GLY A 1081 38.65 3.51 -12.76
CA GLY A 1081 39.18 2.57 -11.76
C GLY A 1081 38.97 1.10 -12.13
N MET A 1082 39.38 0.24 -11.20
CA MET A 1082 39.25 -1.21 -11.26
C MET A 1082 37.78 -1.66 -11.29
N ARG A 1083 37.50 -2.74 -12.02
CA ARG A 1083 36.26 -3.52 -11.91
C ARG A 1083 36.39 -4.58 -10.82
N VAL A 1084 35.31 -5.29 -10.53
CA VAL A 1084 35.31 -6.35 -9.49
C VAL A 1084 36.36 -7.41 -9.80
N GLU A 1085 36.46 -7.81 -11.07
CA GLU A 1085 37.39 -8.83 -11.54
C GLU A 1085 38.86 -8.37 -11.39
N ASP A 1086 39.13 -7.08 -11.60
CA ASP A 1086 40.47 -6.50 -11.42
C ASP A 1086 40.86 -6.45 -9.94
N VAL A 1087 39.89 -6.16 -9.05
CA VAL A 1087 40.09 -6.16 -7.59
C VAL A 1087 40.44 -7.56 -7.10
N GLU A 1088 39.69 -8.57 -7.54
CA GLU A 1088 39.92 -9.98 -7.21
C GLU A 1088 41.28 -10.47 -7.74
N ALA A 1089 41.63 -10.14 -8.97
CA ALA A 1089 42.92 -10.47 -9.55
C ALA A 1089 44.08 -9.81 -8.76
N LEU A 1090 43.90 -8.58 -8.28
CA LEU A 1090 44.89 -7.91 -7.45
C LEU A 1090 45.01 -8.52 -6.05
N ASP A 1091 43.90 -8.98 -5.47
CA ASP A 1091 43.90 -9.72 -4.20
C ASP A 1091 44.65 -11.05 -4.33
N GLN A 1092 44.43 -11.79 -5.42
CA GLN A 1092 45.14 -13.05 -5.69
C GLN A 1092 46.65 -12.83 -5.92
N LYS A 1093 47.02 -11.73 -6.59
CA LYS A 1093 48.43 -11.35 -6.80
C LYS A 1093 49.12 -10.92 -5.50
N GLY A 1094 48.37 -10.41 -4.53
CA GLY A 1094 48.88 -9.76 -3.33
C GLY A 1094 49.07 -8.26 -3.55
N TYR A 1095 48.12 -7.46 -3.07
CA TYR A 1095 48.17 -6.00 -3.17
C TYR A 1095 49.35 -5.42 -2.35
N ASN A 1096 50.17 -4.58 -2.99
CA ASN A 1096 51.26 -3.85 -2.34
C ASN A 1096 51.15 -2.34 -2.64
N ALA A 1097 50.67 -1.57 -1.68
CA ALA A 1097 50.49 -0.13 -1.81
C ALA A 1097 51.81 0.62 -2.05
N ARG A 1098 52.96 0.10 -1.58
CA ARG A 1098 54.26 0.76 -1.76
C ARG A 1098 54.68 0.87 -3.22
N GLU A 1099 54.31 -0.08 -4.06
CA GLU A 1099 54.60 -0.03 -5.49
C GLU A 1099 54.02 1.23 -6.15
N TYR A 1100 52.76 1.55 -5.83
CA TYR A 1100 52.08 2.74 -6.34
C TYR A 1100 52.67 4.02 -5.75
N TYR A 1101 52.96 4.02 -4.46
CA TYR A 1101 53.58 5.15 -3.76
C TYR A 1101 54.97 5.49 -4.34
N ASP A 1102 55.81 4.51 -4.62
CA ASP A 1102 57.16 4.76 -5.18
C ASP A 1102 57.11 5.14 -6.67
N ARG A 1103 56.15 4.58 -7.42
CA ARG A 1103 56.01 4.82 -8.87
C ARG A 1103 55.40 6.18 -9.21
N LEU A 1104 54.47 6.69 -8.39
CA LEU A 1104 53.64 7.86 -8.72
C LEU A 1104 54.08 9.10 -7.92
N PRO A 1105 54.82 10.06 -8.51
CA PRO A 1105 55.42 11.17 -7.76
C PRO A 1105 54.42 12.11 -7.09
N GLU A 1106 53.27 12.38 -7.73
CA GLU A 1106 52.23 13.24 -7.13
C GLU A 1106 51.51 12.54 -5.96
N LEU A 1107 51.31 11.22 -6.06
CA LEU A 1107 50.75 10.42 -4.95
C LEU A 1107 51.73 10.43 -3.77
N LYS A 1108 53.02 10.15 -4.04
CA LYS A 1108 54.09 10.21 -3.06
C LYS A 1108 54.10 11.54 -2.33
N GLN A 1109 54.08 12.64 -3.07
CA GLN A 1109 54.06 13.99 -2.50
C GLN A 1109 52.85 14.21 -1.59
N ALA A 1110 51.66 13.81 -2.01
CA ALA A 1110 50.44 13.97 -1.21
C ALA A 1110 50.50 13.17 0.09
N VAL A 1111 50.96 11.91 0.03
CA VAL A 1111 51.12 11.04 1.21
C VAL A 1111 52.21 11.56 2.15
N ASP A 1112 53.33 12.05 1.61
CA ASP A 1112 54.43 12.63 2.38
C ASP A 1112 54.01 13.93 3.10
N GLN A 1113 53.13 14.74 2.49
CA GLN A 1113 52.54 15.90 3.16
C GLN A 1113 51.62 15.51 4.32
N ILE A 1114 50.84 14.44 4.18
CA ILE A 1114 50.02 13.92 5.28
C ILE A 1114 50.93 13.41 6.41
N SER A 1115 52.00 12.69 6.07
CA SER A 1115 52.94 12.09 7.02
C SER A 1115 53.82 13.12 7.76
N SER A 1116 54.28 14.16 7.07
CA SER A 1116 55.23 15.15 7.61
C SER A 1116 54.59 16.20 8.53
N GLY A 1117 53.28 16.13 8.78
CA GLY A 1117 52.56 17.12 9.57
C GLY A 1117 52.21 18.41 8.81
N PHE A 1118 52.31 18.45 7.48
CA PHE A 1118 51.97 19.64 6.69
C PHE A 1118 50.53 20.11 6.95
N PHE A 1119 49.59 19.17 7.08
CA PHE A 1119 48.19 19.45 7.41
C PHE A 1119 47.89 19.49 8.91
N SER A 1120 48.86 19.13 9.77
CA SER A 1120 48.74 19.18 11.22
C SER A 1120 50.00 19.75 11.90
N PRO A 1121 50.38 21.02 11.66
CA PRO A 1121 51.68 21.55 12.12
C PRO A 1121 51.91 21.52 13.63
N LYS A 1122 50.83 21.51 14.42
CA LYS A 1122 50.87 21.43 15.89
C LYS A 1122 51.03 20.00 16.42
N ASP A 1123 50.73 19.00 15.58
CA ASP A 1123 50.80 17.57 15.91
C ASP A 1123 51.20 16.81 14.63
N PRO A 1124 52.50 16.77 14.29
CA PRO A 1124 52.96 16.19 13.03
C PRO A 1124 52.57 14.72 12.85
N ASP A 1125 52.46 13.97 13.95
CA ASP A 1125 52.11 12.55 13.95
C ASP A 1125 50.60 12.29 13.95
N CYS A 1126 49.76 13.34 13.91
CA CYS A 1126 48.30 13.25 13.97
C CYS A 1126 47.73 12.25 12.95
N PHE A 1127 48.31 12.12 11.76
CA PHE A 1127 47.78 11.26 10.69
C PHE A 1127 48.59 9.98 10.44
N LYS A 1128 49.49 9.60 11.35
CA LYS A 1128 50.31 8.39 11.21
C LYS A 1128 49.48 7.12 10.98
N ASP A 1129 48.33 7.01 11.63
CA ASP A 1129 47.46 5.83 11.53
C ASP A 1129 46.81 5.74 10.14
N VAL A 1130 46.44 6.88 9.56
CA VAL A 1130 45.89 6.97 8.20
C VAL A 1130 46.96 6.55 7.18
N VAL A 1131 48.19 7.07 7.32
CA VAL A 1131 49.31 6.73 6.44
C VAL A 1131 49.70 5.26 6.58
N ASN A 1132 49.74 4.74 7.81
CA ASN A 1132 50.02 3.33 8.08
C ASN A 1132 48.96 2.41 7.47
N MET A 1133 47.67 2.75 7.62
CA MET A 1133 46.59 2.02 6.99
C MET A 1133 46.74 2.01 5.46
N LEU A 1134 46.93 3.18 4.84
CA LEU A 1134 47.09 3.30 3.39
C LEU A 1134 48.28 2.52 2.83
N LEU A 1135 49.41 2.47 3.55
CA LEU A 1135 50.63 1.81 3.07
C LEU A 1135 50.68 0.31 3.35
N ASN A 1136 50.07 -0.15 4.45
CA ASN A 1136 50.31 -1.50 4.96
C ASN A 1136 49.04 -2.36 5.10
N HIS A 1137 47.85 -1.76 5.21
CA HIS A 1137 46.62 -2.47 5.57
C HIS A 1137 45.39 -2.03 4.74
N ASP A 1138 45.61 -1.41 3.59
CA ASP A 1138 44.54 -0.84 2.78
C ASP A 1138 43.72 -1.93 2.08
N ARG A 1139 42.62 -2.34 2.73
CA ARG A 1139 41.62 -3.30 2.21
C ARG A 1139 40.95 -2.80 0.93
N PHE A 1140 40.91 -1.48 0.72
CA PHE A 1140 40.07 -0.83 -0.30
C PHE A 1140 40.88 -0.25 -1.47
N LYS A 1141 42.19 -0.49 -1.50
CA LYS A 1141 43.08 -0.28 -2.64
C LYS A 1141 43.03 1.15 -3.16
N VAL A 1142 43.01 2.13 -2.26
CA VAL A 1142 42.95 3.57 -2.55
C VAL A 1142 44.03 3.98 -3.54
N PHE A 1143 45.27 3.49 -3.39
CA PHE A 1143 46.36 3.88 -4.28
C PHE A 1143 46.27 3.24 -5.67
N ALA A 1144 45.63 2.08 -5.80
CA ALA A 1144 45.49 1.41 -7.09
C ALA A 1144 44.63 2.20 -8.08
N ASP A 1145 43.58 2.88 -7.59
CA ASP A 1145 42.67 3.68 -8.40
C ASP A 1145 43.06 5.17 -8.50
N TYR A 1146 44.09 5.62 -7.78
CA TYR A 1146 44.47 7.03 -7.70
C TYR A 1146 44.75 7.67 -9.08
N GLU A 1147 45.57 7.02 -9.91
CA GLU A 1147 45.97 7.56 -11.21
C GLU A 1147 44.77 7.66 -12.17
N ALA A 1148 43.95 6.61 -12.22
CA ALA A 1148 42.72 6.58 -13.03
C ALA A 1148 41.72 7.65 -12.57
N TYR A 1149 41.58 7.85 -11.26
CA TYR A 1149 40.71 8.87 -10.69
C TYR A 1149 41.14 10.29 -11.08
N VAL A 1150 42.43 10.61 -10.91
CA VAL A 1150 42.98 11.93 -11.27
C VAL A 1150 42.87 12.19 -12.77
N ALA A 1151 43.09 11.18 -13.61
CA ALA A 1151 42.92 11.29 -15.06
C ALA A 1151 41.45 11.54 -15.45
N CYS A 1152 40.51 10.85 -14.81
CA CYS A 1152 39.08 11.03 -15.03
C CYS A 1152 38.61 12.44 -14.60
N GLN A 1153 39.09 12.92 -13.45
CA GLN A 1153 38.81 14.29 -12.99
C GLN A 1153 39.28 15.38 -13.97
N ALA A 1154 40.37 15.15 -14.71
CA ALA A 1154 40.80 16.06 -15.76
C ALA A 1154 39.82 16.11 -16.94
N GLN A 1155 39.13 15.02 -17.25
CA GLN A 1155 38.06 14.98 -18.27
C GLN A 1155 36.83 15.78 -17.79
N VAL A 1156 36.50 15.71 -16.49
CA VAL A 1156 35.46 16.53 -15.88
C VAL A 1156 35.77 18.02 -16.09
N ASP A 1157 37.01 18.45 -15.79
CA ASP A 1157 37.46 19.83 -16.00
C ASP A 1157 37.37 20.25 -17.47
N GLN A 1158 37.67 19.34 -18.41
CA GLN A 1158 37.58 19.63 -19.83
C GLN A 1158 36.14 19.87 -20.26
N LEU A 1159 35.19 19.04 -19.81
CA LEU A 1159 33.79 19.19 -20.17
C LEU A 1159 33.15 20.42 -19.52
N TYR A 1160 33.46 20.70 -18.25
CA TYR A 1160 32.84 21.82 -17.53
C TYR A 1160 33.18 23.19 -18.13
N ARG A 1161 34.30 23.31 -18.84
CA ARG A 1161 34.64 24.50 -19.65
C ARG A 1161 33.70 24.73 -20.83
N ASN A 1162 32.87 23.75 -21.19
CA ASN A 1162 31.82 23.85 -22.20
C ASN A 1162 30.43 23.67 -21.55
N PRO A 1163 29.83 24.75 -21.02
CA PRO A 1163 28.56 24.67 -20.27
C PRO A 1163 27.40 24.09 -21.07
N ARG A 1164 27.37 24.32 -22.39
CA ARG A 1164 26.34 23.78 -23.28
C ARG A 1164 26.41 22.26 -23.34
N GLU A 1165 27.58 21.70 -23.63
CA GLU A 1165 27.75 20.24 -23.71
C GLU A 1165 27.66 19.56 -22.34
N TRP A 1166 28.11 20.23 -21.27
CA TRP A 1166 27.85 19.79 -19.90
C TRP A 1166 26.36 19.63 -19.63
N THR A 1167 25.57 20.66 -19.92
CA THR A 1167 24.13 20.68 -19.66
C THR A 1167 23.38 19.66 -20.51
N LYS A 1168 23.80 19.42 -21.75
CA LYS A 1168 23.24 18.33 -22.58
C LYS A 1168 23.45 16.96 -21.94
N LYS A 1169 24.63 16.69 -21.37
CA LYS A 1169 24.87 15.44 -20.63
C LYS A 1169 24.04 15.36 -19.34
N VAL A 1170 23.84 16.48 -18.66
CA VAL A 1170 22.94 16.58 -17.51
C VAL A 1170 21.51 16.20 -17.89
N ILE A 1171 20.96 16.78 -18.97
CA ILE A 1171 19.61 16.45 -19.45
C ILE A 1171 19.47 14.97 -19.79
N ARG A 1172 20.48 14.34 -20.42
CA ARG A 1172 20.47 12.89 -20.68
C ARG A 1172 20.42 12.07 -19.39
N ASN A 1173 21.19 12.46 -18.36
CA ASN A 1173 21.15 11.78 -17.07
C ASN A 1173 19.77 11.90 -16.40
N ILE A 1174 19.18 13.09 -16.39
CA ILE A 1174 17.82 13.30 -15.86
C ILE A 1174 16.83 12.43 -16.64
N ALA A 1175 16.85 12.50 -17.97
CA ALA A 1175 15.93 11.78 -18.85
C ALA A 1175 16.00 10.25 -18.68
N CYS A 1176 17.19 9.71 -18.41
CA CYS A 1176 17.42 8.27 -18.23
C CYS A 1176 17.32 7.80 -16.77
N SER A 1177 16.98 8.68 -15.82
CA SER A 1177 16.92 8.32 -14.39
C SER A 1177 15.63 7.59 -13.98
N GLY A 1178 14.63 7.49 -14.87
CA GLY A 1178 13.29 6.96 -14.58
C GLY A 1178 13.26 5.57 -13.94
N LYS A 1179 14.20 4.67 -14.32
CA LYS A 1179 14.34 3.33 -13.74
C LYS A 1179 14.57 3.35 -12.23
N PHE A 1180 15.16 4.41 -11.69
CA PHE A 1180 15.56 4.52 -10.29
C PHE A 1180 14.46 5.09 -9.37
N SER A 1181 13.20 5.15 -9.83
CA SER A 1181 12.07 5.39 -8.93
C SER A 1181 11.87 4.22 -7.97
N SER A 1182 11.60 4.50 -6.70
CA SER A 1182 11.18 3.48 -5.73
C SER A 1182 9.81 2.87 -6.07
N ASP A 1183 8.97 3.51 -6.89
CA ASP A 1183 7.69 2.93 -7.31
C ASP A 1183 7.90 1.70 -8.20
N ARG A 1184 8.91 1.77 -9.09
CA ARG A 1184 9.33 0.63 -9.90
C ARG A 1184 9.83 -0.50 -9.02
N THR A 1185 10.72 -0.18 -8.07
CA THR A 1185 11.21 -1.16 -7.09
C THR A 1185 10.06 -1.82 -6.34
N ILE A 1186 9.13 -1.05 -5.76
CA ILE A 1186 7.99 -1.58 -5.01
C ILE A 1186 7.06 -2.40 -5.91
N THR A 1187 6.85 -2.02 -7.16
CA THR A 1187 6.07 -2.81 -8.11
C THR A 1187 6.69 -4.19 -8.34
N GLU A 1188 8.02 -4.29 -8.48
CA GLU A 1188 8.73 -5.57 -8.60
C GLU A 1188 8.61 -6.41 -7.31
N TYR A 1189 8.80 -5.80 -6.13
CA TYR A 1189 8.59 -6.52 -4.85
C TYR A 1189 7.15 -7.02 -4.72
N ALA A 1190 6.17 -6.19 -5.07
CA ALA A 1190 4.75 -6.51 -4.99
C ALA A 1190 4.38 -7.74 -5.84
N ARG A 1191 4.83 -7.78 -7.09
CA ARG A 1191 4.53 -8.87 -8.04
C ARG A 1191 5.35 -10.13 -7.77
N ASP A 1192 6.66 -9.99 -7.63
CA ASP A 1192 7.59 -11.13 -7.69
C ASP A 1192 7.82 -11.79 -6.31
N ILE A 1193 7.49 -11.11 -5.22
CA ILE A 1193 7.74 -11.58 -3.85
C ILE A 1193 6.44 -11.59 -3.03
N TRP A 1194 5.73 -10.47 -2.96
CA TRP A 1194 4.59 -10.35 -2.05
C TRP A 1194 3.30 -10.97 -2.62
N GLY A 1195 3.17 -11.08 -3.94
CA GLY A 1195 2.00 -11.63 -4.61
C GLY A 1195 0.79 -10.68 -4.53
N VAL A 1196 1.01 -9.38 -4.72
CA VAL A 1196 -0.04 -8.35 -4.74
C VAL A 1196 0.14 -7.42 -5.93
N GLU A 1197 -0.97 -6.94 -6.49
CA GLU A 1197 -0.94 -5.96 -7.58
C GLU A 1197 -1.04 -4.53 -7.05
N PRO A 1198 -0.16 -3.61 -7.49
CA PRO A 1198 -0.34 -2.17 -7.31
C PRO A 1198 -1.68 -1.68 -7.87
N SER A 1199 -2.19 -0.57 -7.33
CA SER A 1199 -3.43 0.04 -7.79
C SER A 1199 -3.32 1.54 -7.93
N ASP A 1200 -3.80 2.05 -9.07
CA ASP A 1200 -3.95 3.49 -9.34
C ASP A 1200 -5.35 4.01 -8.92
N LEU A 1201 -6.16 3.18 -8.25
CA LEU A 1201 -7.48 3.56 -7.78
C LEU A 1201 -7.35 4.66 -6.73
N GLN A 1202 -7.86 5.85 -7.04
CA GLN A 1202 -8.00 6.91 -6.05
C GLN A 1202 -9.09 6.53 -5.05
N ILE A 1203 -8.73 6.52 -3.77
CA ILE A 1203 -9.71 6.39 -2.69
C ILE A 1203 -10.61 7.64 -2.73
N PRO A 1204 -11.93 7.54 -2.49
CA PRO A 1204 -12.80 8.71 -2.43
C PRO A 1204 -12.26 9.79 -1.49
N PRO A 1205 -12.40 11.08 -1.84
CA PRO A 1205 -11.94 12.15 -0.99
C PRO A 1205 -12.64 12.13 0.39
N PRO A 1206 -11.95 12.52 1.47
CA PRO A 1206 -12.42 12.32 2.84
C PRO A 1206 -13.66 13.12 3.23
N ASN A 1207 -14.09 14.08 2.39
CA ASN A 1207 -15.30 14.87 2.55
C ASN A 1207 -16.57 14.17 2.03
N LEU A 1208 -16.43 13.09 1.28
CA LEU A 1208 -17.53 12.21 0.93
C LEU A 1208 -17.65 11.11 1.99
N PRO A 1209 -18.86 10.84 2.53
CA PRO A 1209 -19.05 9.72 3.44
C PRO A 1209 -18.51 8.43 2.79
N ARG A 1210 -17.72 7.67 3.55
CA ARG A 1210 -17.42 6.29 3.19
C ARG A 1210 -18.64 5.47 3.59
N ASP A 1211 -19.55 5.28 2.64
CA ASP A 1211 -20.69 4.36 2.78
C ASP A 1211 -20.20 2.90 2.83
#